data_AF-A0AAJ2WKW9-F1
#
_entry.id   AF-A0AAJ2WKW9-F1
#
_cell.length_a   1.000
_cell.length_b   1.000
_cell.length_c   1.000
_cell.angle_alpha   90.00
_cell.angle_beta   90.00
_cell.angle_gamma   90.00
#
_symmetry.space_group_name_H-M   'P 1'
#
loop_
_entity.id
_entity.type
_entity.pdbx_description
1 polymer ?
#
loop_
_entity_poly.entity_id
_entity_poly.type
_entity_poly.pdbx_seq_one_letter_code
_entity_poly.pdbx_strand_id
1 'polypeptide(L)'
;MEDYTKFKLKRKEELEAVLTDKDDLFVIACNKCFKELDSFDEPECGLFEAIAKEQGKTIVGSAQIDFLCNEPLTSKSFEELLPKEAKNVFVISCGLGIQTIAGLAEIPVYAGSDSVIADGHHGMALTTTLCDACGQCYLNLTGGICPIVDCSKSLLNGQCGGAKNGKCEVDKEMDCGWQLIYDRLKKQGRLQELLDQPVELRDYSKVNYKFIDEYVKSVREERYEGYYGGIHPTEWKELSEHCSLVRFPEPVNVVIPMSQHAGAPAEPIVKVGQQVKMGQKIAQAVGLISSGIHASVSGTVVAVEPRRHPISGLDSLAVVIQSDGKNTLDESVKPAGELDKLSADEIIEIVREKGVVGMGGAGFPTAVKLKSPKPIELVLLNGCECEPILTADHQVLLAYADEVIYGLKAMMKASGAPKGVIAIEDNKLDAVELLQAKTADIDNIEIVVAKTKYPQGAEKMLIKRVMGKTVPSGGLPMDVGAIVCNVSTAKAVSDAIQLGMPLVERVMTVSGNRMNKPGNYLVKIGTSIKEIVNHCGDVVGDDVTIKIGGPMMGFAQENLNVPMLKCSNGIIAVETTVKEAVECIKCGRCVDVCPMELRPLYFTKYALSEDWEGMKTQNAMDCIECGCCEYICSSKIPIVERIKIGKTAIREGK
;
A
#
# COMPACT_ATOMS: atom_id res chain seq x y z
N MET A 1 -0.14 -24.39 10.61
CA MET A 1 -0.95 -24.56 9.39
C MET A 1 -2.33 -24.00 9.70
N GLU A 2 -2.80 -23.07 8.88
CA GLU A 2 -4.12 -22.44 9.05
C GLU A 2 -5.21 -23.39 8.53
N ASP A 3 -6.28 -23.58 9.29
CA ASP A 3 -7.43 -24.43 8.94
C ASP A 3 -8.51 -23.57 8.26
N TYR A 4 -8.68 -23.73 6.94
CA TYR A 4 -9.67 -22.99 6.16
C TYR A 4 -11.02 -23.70 6.00
N THR A 5 -11.37 -24.64 6.89
CA THR A 5 -12.62 -25.42 6.81
C THR A 5 -13.88 -24.53 6.80
N LYS A 6 -14.65 -24.58 5.71
CA LYS A 6 -15.84 -23.72 5.53
C LYS A 6 -17.18 -24.37 5.88
N PHE A 7 -17.19 -25.65 6.21
CA PHE A 7 -18.40 -26.37 6.58
C PHE A 7 -18.10 -27.60 7.43
N LYS A 8 -19.12 -28.10 8.13
CA LYS A 8 -19.07 -29.34 8.90
C LYS A 8 -20.28 -30.18 8.55
N LEU A 9 -20.09 -31.50 8.51
CA LEU A 9 -21.20 -32.42 8.33
C LEU A 9 -22.25 -32.20 9.43
N LYS A 10 -23.54 -32.23 9.06
CA LYS A 10 -24.64 -32.16 10.03
C LYS A 10 -24.55 -33.33 11.01
N ARG A 11 -25.13 -33.16 12.20
CA ARG A 11 -25.16 -34.23 13.21
C ARG A 11 -25.92 -35.44 12.67
N LYS A 12 -25.54 -36.64 13.13
CA LYS A 12 -26.10 -37.92 12.65
C LYS A 12 -27.62 -37.93 12.71
N GLU A 13 -28.21 -37.49 13.83
CA GLU A 13 -29.67 -37.49 14.03
C GLU A 13 -30.39 -36.57 13.04
N GLU A 14 -29.76 -35.46 12.66
CA GLU A 14 -30.30 -34.53 11.68
C GLU A 14 -30.21 -35.11 10.26
N LEU A 15 -29.10 -35.78 9.93
CA LEU A 15 -28.95 -36.48 8.65
C LEU A 15 -29.94 -37.63 8.52
N GLU A 16 -30.18 -38.41 9.57
CA GLU A 16 -31.16 -39.50 9.60
C GLU A 16 -32.58 -38.98 9.34
N ALA A 17 -32.95 -37.87 9.99
CA ALA A 17 -34.22 -37.20 9.75
C ALA A 17 -34.35 -36.74 8.29
N VAL A 18 -33.31 -36.12 7.74
CA VAL A 18 -33.30 -35.68 6.33
C VAL A 18 -33.35 -36.88 5.39
N LEU A 19 -32.71 -38.01 5.69
CA LEU A 19 -32.71 -39.23 4.88
C LEU A 19 -34.04 -40.00 4.92
N THR A 20 -34.94 -39.66 5.85
CA THR A 20 -36.24 -40.32 5.96
C THR A 20 -37.02 -40.19 4.64
N ASP A 21 -37.54 -41.32 4.17
CA ASP A 21 -38.27 -41.50 2.90
C ASP A 21 -37.52 -41.15 1.59
N LYS A 22 -36.19 -40.99 1.64
CA LYS A 22 -35.35 -40.73 0.46
C LYS A 22 -34.50 -41.93 0.14
N ASP A 23 -34.40 -42.27 -1.13
CA ASP A 23 -33.60 -43.37 -1.67
C ASP A 23 -33.04 -42.95 -3.04
N ASP A 24 -32.21 -43.80 -3.66
CA ASP A 24 -31.54 -43.53 -4.93
C ASP A 24 -30.75 -42.20 -4.90
N LEU A 25 -29.77 -42.15 -3.99
CA LEU A 25 -29.02 -40.95 -3.61
C LEU A 25 -27.79 -40.73 -4.51
N PHE A 26 -27.62 -39.51 -4.99
CA PHE A 26 -26.35 -39.02 -5.53
C PHE A 26 -25.67 -38.11 -4.51
N VAL A 27 -24.45 -38.42 -4.11
CA VAL A 27 -23.68 -37.64 -3.12
C VAL A 27 -22.65 -36.78 -3.84
N ILE A 28 -22.64 -35.47 -3.57
CA ILE A 28 -21.67 -34.57 -4.15
C ILE A 28 -20.98 -33.73 -3.08
N ALA A 29 -19.66 -33.73 -3.09
CA ALA A 29 -18.85 -32.98 -2.15
C ALA A 29 -18.01 -31.90 -2.86
N CYS A 30 -17.73 -30.82 -2.14
CA CYS A 30 -16.73 -29.85 -2.56
C CYS A 30 -15.35 -30.45 -2.32
N ASN A 31 -14.34 -30.17 -3.17
CA ASN A 31 -13.00 -30.77 -2.99
C ASN A 31 -11.93 -29.81 -2.48
N LYS A 32 -11.79 -28.63 -3.09
CA LYS A 32 -10.74 -27.65 -2.72
C LYS A 32 -11.16 -26.55 -1.77
N CYS A 33 -12.23 -26.78 -1.00
CA CYS A 33 -12.71 -25.82 0.00
C CYS A 33 -12.26 -26.17 1.43
N PHE A 34 -11.26 -27.05 1.56
CA PHE A 34 -10.83 -27.68 2.80
C PHE A 34 -9.39 -27.32 3.18
N LYS A 35 -9.09 -27.56 4.46
CA LYS A 35 -7.80 -27.61 5.19
C LYS A 35 -6.55 -27.79 4.32
N GLU A 36 -5.44 -27.18 4.75
CA GLU A 36 -4.05 -27.29 4.23
C GLU A 36 -3.95 -27.45 2.69
N LEU A 37 -3.37 -26.48 1.99
CA LEU A 37 -3.25 -26.43 0.51
C LEU A 37 -2.82 -27.75 -0.19
N ASP A 38 -2.21 -28.69 0.55
CA ASP A 38 -1.66 -29.96 0.07
C ASP A 38 -2.47 -31.21 0.49
N SER A 39 -3.65 -31.08 1.12
CA SER A 39 -4.51 -32.22 1.52
C SER A 39 -5.59 -32.55 0.49
N PHE A 40 -5.76 -33.84 0.16
CA PHE A 40 -6.76 -34.37 -0.79
C PHE A 40 -7.77 -35.34 -0.14
N ASP A 41 -7.71 -35.52 1.18
CA ASP A 41 -8.60 -36.44 1.90
C ASP A 41 -9.86 -35.72 2.40
N GLU A 42 -11.04 -36.26 2.06
CA GLU A 42 -12.36 -35.73 2.43
C GLU A 42 -13.14 -36.74 3.28
N PRO A 43 -12.87 -36.81 4.60
CA PRO A 43 -13.52 -37.78 5.47
C PRO A 43 -15.03 -37.54 5.59
N GLU A 44 -15.52 -36.30 5.43
CA GLU A 44 -16.94 -35.96 5.58
C GLU A 44 -17.84 -36.64 4.54
N CYS A 45 -17.36 -36.83 3.30
CA CYS A 45 -18.11 -37.55 2.25
C CYS A 45 -18.27 -39.02 2.62
N GLY A 46 -17.17 -39.70 2.97
CA GLY A 46 -17.20 -41.09 3.42
C GLY A 46 -18.06 -41.30 4.68
N LEU A 47 -18.05 -40.33 5.61
CA LEU A 47 -18.88 -40.36 6.82
C LEU A 47 -20.37 -40.27 6.49
N PHE A 48 -20.77 -39.37 5.59
CA PHE A 48 -22.17 -39.29 5.16
C PHE A 48 -22.63 -40.59 4.46
N GLU A 49 -21.83 -41.13 3.55
CA GLU A 49 -22.17 -42.37 2.86
C GLU A 49 -22.34 -43.55 3.84
N ALA A 50 -21.51 -43.61 4.88
CA ALA A 50 -21.65 -44.63 5.93
C ALA A 50 -22.98 -44.50 6.67
N ILE A 51 -23.38 -43.28 7.04
CA ILE A 51 -24.67 -43.01 7.70
C ILE A 51 -25.84 -43.39 6.79
N ALA A 52 -25.78 -43.03 5.50
CA ALA A 52 -26.83 -43.37 4.54
C ALA A 52 -26.98 -44.89 4.34
N LYS A 53 -25.86 -45.63 4.27
CA LYS A 53 -25.86 -47.10 4.19
C LYS A 53 -26.41 -47.76 5.45
N GLU A 54 -26.09 -47.23 6.64
CA GLU A 54 -26.64 -47.71 7.92
C GLU A 54 -28.18 -47.58 7.97
N GLN A 55 -28.71 -46.52 7.36
CA GLN A 55 -30.16 -46.28 7.20
C GLN A 55 -30.79 -47.07 6.05
N GLY A 56 -30.05 -48.00 5.42
CA GLY A 56 -30.53 -48.86 4.35
C GLY A 56 -30.80 -48.15 3.02
N LYS A 57 -30.17 -47.00 2.78
CA LYS A 57 -30.36 -46.21 1.56
C LYS A 57 -29.43 -46.65 0.43
N THR A 58 -29.93 -46.58 -0.79
CA THR A 58 -29.18 -46.86 -2.01
C THR A 58 -28.46 -45.60 -2.48
N ILE A 59 -27.13 -45.67 -2.57
CA ILE A 59 -26.31 -44.61 -3.19
C ILE A 59 -26.01 -45.04 -4.61
N VAL A 60 -26.53 -44.30 -5.59
CA VAL A 60 -26.37 -44.61 -7.02
C VAL A 60 -25.08 -44.02 -7.61
N GLY A 61 -24.47 -43.07 -6.91
CA GLY A 61 -23.17 -42.51 -7.27
C GLY A 61 -22.68 -41.47 -6.28
N SER A 62 -21.39 -41.17 -6.36
CA SER A 62 -20.73 -40.10 -5.60
C SER A 62 -19.77 -39.31 -6.49
N ALA A 63 -19.60 -38.03 -6.22
CA ALA A 63 -18.67 -37.18 -6.96
C ALA A 63 -18.07 -36.06 -6.09
N GLN A 64 -16.93 -35.55 -6.55
CA GLN A 64 -16.22 -34.43 -5.95
C GLN A 64 -15.93 -33.37 -7.02
N ILE A 65 -16.20 -32.10 -6.71
CA ILE A 65 -15.91 -30.98 -7.61
C ILE A 65 -15.18 -29.88 -6.83
N ASP A 66 -14.10 -29.38 -7.42
CA ASP A 66 -13.35 -28.25 -6.89
C ASP A 66 -14.23 -26.99 -6.84
N PHE A 67 -14.40 -26.39 -5.65
CA PHE A 67 -15.14 -25.14 -5.49
C PHE A 67 -16.56 -25.17 -6.08
N LEU A 68 -17.46 -25.98 -5.50
CA LEU A 68 -18.87 -26.07 -5.91
C LEU A 68 -19.61 -24.73 -6.03
N CYS A 69 -19.14 -23.67 -5.35
CA CYS A 69 -19.69 -22.32 -5.49
C CYS A 69 -19.26 -21.58 -6.76
N ASN A 70 -18.38 -22.15 -7.57
CA ASN A 70 -17.96 -21.64 -8.87
C ASN A 70 -18.85 -22.25 -9.95
N GLU A 71 -19.94 -21.56 -10.26
CA GLU A 71 -20.97 -22.05 -11.19
C GLU A 71 -20.41 -22.42 -12.59
N PRO A 72 -19.58 -21.59 -13.26
CA PRO A 72 -19.00 -21.97 -14.56
C PRO A 72 -18.23 -23.29 -14.57
N LEU A 73 -17.55 -23.62 -13.47
CA LEU A 73 -16.81 -24.87 -13.33
C LEU A 73 -17.73 -26.03 -12.94
N THR A 74 -18.70 -25.74 -12.08
CA THR A 74 -19.61 -26.74 -11.50
C THR A 74 -20.68 -27.19 -12.49
N SER A 75 -21.27 -26.29 -13.26
CA SER A 75 -22.38 -26.59 -14.18
C SER A 75 -22.01 -27.67 -15.19
N LYS A 76 -20.87 -27.51 -15.87
CA LYS A 76 -20.38 -28.48 -16.86
C LYS A 76 -20.13 -29.85 -16.24
N SER A 77 -19.47 -29.88 -15.09
CA SER A 77 -19.05 -31.13 -14.45
C SER A 77 -20.24 -31.86 -13.81
N PHE A 78 -21.16 -31.12 -13.19
CA PHE A 78 -22.31 -31.70 -12.48
C PHE A 78 -23.29 -32.40 -13.42
N GLU A 79 -23.60 -31.82 -14.58
CA GLU A 79 -24.49 -32.43 -15.58
C GLU A 79 -23.94 -33.77 -16.11
N GLU A 80 -22.62 -33.86 -16.29
CA GLU A 80 -21.96 -35.10 -16.76
C GLU A 80 -21.93 -36.19 -15.68
N LEU A 81 -21.87 -35.80 -14.40
CA LEU A 81 -21.68 -36.70 -13.27
C LEU A 81 -22.98 -37.21 -12.64
N LEU A 82 -24.11 -36.51 -12.83
CA LEU A 82 -25.39 -36.86 -12.23
C LEU A 82 -25.97 -38.16 -12.84
N PRO A 83 -26.10 -39.27 -12.08
CA PRO A 83 -26.66 -40.52 -12.59
C PRO A 83 -28.15 -40.36 -12.93
N LYS A 84 -28.62 -41.03 -13.99
CA LYS A 84 -30.02 -40.96 -14.43
C LYS A 84 -31.00 -41.57 -13.43
N GLU A 85 -30.51 -42.51 -12.63
CA GLU A 85 -31.25 -43.22 -11.59
C GLU A 85 -31.39 -42.38 -10.32
N ALA A 86 -30.63 -41.29 -10.19
CA ALA A 86 -30.65 -40.45 -9.00
C ALA A 86 -32.00 -39.74 -8.85
N LYS A 87 -32.62 -39.89 -7.68
CA LYS A 87 -33.86 -39.18 -7.31
C LYS A 87 -33.61 -38.05 -6.32
N ASN A 88 -32.50 -38.09 -5.59
CA ASN A 88 -32.16 -37.13 -4.55
C ASN A 88 -30.66 -36.82 -4.60
N VAL A 89 -30.28 -35.55 -4.51
CA VAL A 89 -28.88 -35.11 -4.44
C VAL A 89 -28.56 -34.63 -3.03
N PHE A 90 -27.51 -35.17 -2.42
CA PHE A 90 -26.99 -34.71 -1.13
C PHE A 90 -25.67 -33.97 -1.34
N VAL A 91 -25.61 -32.73 -0.88
CA VAL A 91 -24.47 -31.84 -1.09
C VAL A 91 -23.72 -31.63 0.21
N ILE A 92 -22.43 -31.95 0.20
CA ILE A 92 -21.50 -31.80 1.31
C ILE A 92 -20.60 -30.61 0.98
N SER A 93 -21.07 -29.41 1.35
CA SER A 93 -20.45 -28.12 1.04
C SER A 93 -20.89 -27.03 2.02
N CYS A 94 -20.27 -25.85 1.95
CA CYS A 94 -20.86 -24.63 2.49
C CYS A 94 -22.14 -24.25 1.71
N GLY A 95 -22.92 -23.34 2.28
CA GLY A 95 -24.23 -22.94 1.78
C GLY A 95 -24.19 -22.32 0.39
N LEU A 96 -23.05 -21.78 -0.05
CA LEU A 96 -22.88 -21.33 -1.43
C LEU A 96 -22.93 -22.51 -2.41
N GLY A 97 -22.10 -23.54 -2.20
CA GLY A 97 -22.08 -24.71 -3.08
C GLY A 97 -23.38 -25.50 -3.07
N ILE A 98 -24.07 -25.57 -1.91
CA ILE A 98 -25.40 -26.19 -1.82
C ILE A 98 -26.42 -25.43 -2.68
N GLN A 99 -26.45 -24.09 -2.60
CA GLN A 99 -27.34 -23.27 -3.41
C GLN A 99 -27.01 -23.34 -4.90
N THR A 100 -25.72 -23.40 -5.26
CA THR A 100 -25.29 -23.59 -6.66
C THR A 100 -25.82 -24.90 -7.22
N ILE A 101 -25.63 -26.03 -6.52
CA ILE A 101 -26.17 -27.32 -6.97
C ILE A 101 -27.70 -27.33 -7.00
N ALA A 102 -28.36 -26.71 -6.01
CA ALA A 102 -29.82 -26.59 -6.01
C ALA A 102 -30.37 -25.70 -7.14
N GLY A 103 -29.58 -24.77 -7.67
CA GLY A 103 -29.91 -23.98 -8.85
C GLY A 103 -29.75 -24.75 -10.16
N LEU A 104 -28.81 -25.71 -10.20
CA LEU A 104 -28.49 -26.51 -11.39
C LEU A 104 -29.33 -27.79 -11.50
N ALA A 105 -29.69 -28.41 -10.37
CA ALA A 105 -30.39 -29.69 -10.36
C ALA A 105 -31.90 -29.53 -10.61
N GLU A 106 -32.46 -30.40 -11.46
CA GLU A 106 -33.91 -30.50 -11.66
C GLU A 106 -34.60 -31.38 -10.61
N ILE A 107 -33.82 -32.24 -9.93
CA ILE A 107 -34.28 -33.13 -8.85
C ILE A 107 -33.98 -32.52 -7.46
N PRO A 108 -34.64 -32.98 -6.39
CA PRO A 108 -34.44 -32.48 -5.03
C PRO A 108 -32.99 -32.51 -4.56
N VAL A 109 -32.55 -31.39 -3.97
CA VAL A 109 -31.21 -31.19 -3.39
C VAL A 109 -31.31 -30.96 -1.89
N TYR A 110 -30.44 -31.63 -1.13
CA TYR A 110 -30.38 -31.58 0.33
C TYR A 110 -28.96 -31.23 0.81
N ALA A 111 -28.89 -30.38 1.83
CA ALA A 111 -27.68 -30.03 2.56
C ALA A 111 -27.29 -31.17 3.51
N GLY A 112 -26.12 -31.78 3.28
CA GLY A 112 -25.47 -32.71 4.21
C GLY A 112 -24.64 -32.02 5.29
N SER A 113 -24.41 -30.71 5.17
CA SER A 113 -23.49 -29.95 6.02
C SER A 113 -24.01 -28.57 6.40
N ASP A 114 -23.48 -28.05 7.50
CA ASP A 114 -23.64 -26.66 7.96
C ASP A 114 -22.42 -25.83 7.59
N SER A 115 -22.63 -24.59 7.17
CA SER A 115 -21.53 -23.66 6.92
C SER A 115 -20.90 -23.23 8.24
N VAL A 116 -19.57 -23.33 8.33
CA VAL A 116 -18.80 -22.90 9.49
C VAL A 116 -18.45 -21.43 9.33
N ILE A 117 -18.48 -20.70 10.44
CA ILE A 117 -17.94 -19.35 10.54
C ILE A 117 -16.42 -19.50 10.51
N ALA A 118 -15.79 -19.18 9.38
CA ALA A 118 -14.35 -19.28 9.20
C ALA A 118 -13.70 -17.88 9.10
N ASP A 119 -12.47 -17.84 9.56
CA ASP A 119 -11.47 -16.79 9.41
C ASP A 119 -10.89 -16.76 7.98
N GLY A 120 -10.71 -15.56 7.41
CA GLY A 120 -10.08 -15.34 6.10
C GLY A 120 -11.03 -15.12 4.90
N HIS A 121 -10.43 -14.91 3.73
CA HIS A 121 -11.16 -14.60 2.50
C HIS A 121 -11.95 -15.83 2.04
N HIS A 122 -13.27 -15.67 1.90
CA HIS A 122 -14.11 -16.62 1.18
C HIS A 122 -13.53 -16.76 -0.23
N GLY A 123 -12.95 -17.92 -0.54
CA GLY A 123 -12.37 -18.24 -1.85
C GLY A 123 -13.23 -17.68 -2.98
N MET A 124 -12.59 -17.07 -3.98
CA MET A 124 -13.18 -16.24 -5.04
C MET A 124 -14.45 -16.85 -5.65
N ALA A 125 -15.59 -16.66 -5.01
CA ALA A 125 -16.86 -17.08 -5.53
C ALA A 125 -17.30 -15.98 -6.49
N LEU A 126 -17.14 -16.21 -7.79
CA LEU A 126 -17.69 -15.36 -8.85
C LEU A 126 -19.20 -15.61 -8.99
N THR A 127 -19.93 -15.52 -7.88
CA THR A 127 -21.37 -15.79 -7.81
C THR A 127 -22.09 -14.62 -7.13
N THR A 128 -23.33 -14.36 -7.57
CA THR A 128 -24.25 -13.42 -6.92
C THR A 128 -24.94 -14.04 -5.72
N THR A 129 -24.87 -15.36 -5.55
CA THR A 129 -25.45 -16.08 -4.41
C THR A 129 -24.69 -15.77 -3.13
N LEU A 130 -25.41 -15.53 -2.04
CA LEU A 130 -24.84 -15.20 -0.74
C LEU A 130 -25.05 -16.32 0.29
N CYS A 131 -24.26 -16.31 1.35
CA CYS A 131 -24.44 -17.19 2.51
C CYS A 131 -23.96 -16.46 3.77
N ASP A 132 -24.78 -16.45 4.83
CA ASP A 132 -24.49 -15.81 6.11
C ASP A 132 -23.52 -16.65 6.99
N ALA A 133 -23.17 -17.86 6.54
CA ALA A 133 -22.38 -18.83 7.31
C ALA A 133 -22.88 -19.05 8.75
N CYS A 134 -24.20 -19.04 8.95
CA CYS A 134 -24.83 -18.96 10.27
C CYS A 134 -24.70 -20.20 11.18
N GLY A 135 -23.90 -21.22 10.81
CA GLY A 135 -23.72 -22.43 11.61
C GLY A 135 -24.93 -23.38 11.65
N GLN A 136 -26.03 -23.04 10.97
CA GLN A 136 -27.24 -23.85 10.88
C GLN A 136 -27.84 -23.68 9.48
N CYS A 137 -27.68 -24.68 8.63
CA CYS A 137 -28.13 -24.62 7.24
C CYS A 137 -29.60 -25.04 7.13
N TYR A 138 -30.46 -24.09 6.72
CA TYR A 138 -31.90 -24.26 6.53
C TYR A 138 -32.29 -24.73 5.11
N LEU A 139 -31.31 -24.95 4.23
CA LEU A 139 -31.55 -25.20 2.81
C LEU A 139 -32.32 -26.50 2.52
N ASN A 140 -32.33 -27.44 3.47
CA ASN A 140 -33.17 -28.64 3.41
C ASN A 140 -34.67 -28.29 3.38
N LEU A 141 -35.08 -27.29 4.17
CA LEU A 141 -36.48 -26.87 4.29
C LEU A 141 -36.90 -25.94 3.16
N THR A 142 -35.94 -25.22 2.57
CA THR A 142 -36.23 -24.10 1.67
C THR A 142 -35.89 -24.41 0.20
N GLY A 143 -35.67 -25.67 -0.15
CA GLY A 143 -35.37 -26.09 -1.52
C GLY A 143 -34.09 -25.45 -2.08
N GLY A 144 -33.10 -25.19 -1.22
CA GLY A 144 -31.83 -24.61 -1.65
C GLY A 144 -31.87 -23.11 -1.98
N ILE A 145 -32.80 -22.34 -1.41
CA ILE A 145 -32.78 -20.86 -1.39
C ILE A 145 -32.58 -20.43 0.05
N CYS A 146 -31.64 -19.53 0.34
CA CYS A 146 -31.29 -19.21 1.72
C CYS A 146 -32.20 -18.11 2.30
N PRO A 147 -33.13 -18.43 3.22
CA PRO A 147 -34.04 -17.42 3.77
C PRO A 147 -33.33 -16.38 4.64
N ILE A 148 -32.08 -16.61 5.04
CA ILE A 148 -31.31 -15.68 5.87
C ILE A 148 -30.78 -14.51 5.05
N VAL A 149 -30.35 -14.75 3.81
CA VAL A 149 -29.76 -13.72 2.94
C VAL A 149 -30.70 -13.25 1.84
N ASP A 150 -31.61 -14.12 1.37
CA ASP A 150 -32.61 -13.78 0.33
C ASP A 150 -33.89 -13.16 0.92
N CYS A 151 -33.98 -13.05 2.25
CA CYS A 151 -35.01 -12.27 2.91
C CYS A 151 -34.39 -10.97 3.45
N SER A 152 -34.97 -9.83 3.09
CA SER A 152 -34.58 -8.50 3.60
C SER A 152 -34.61 -8.36 5.13
N LYS A 153 -35.36 -9.23 5.83
CA LYS A 153 -35.42 -9.27 7.28
C LYS A 153 -34.62 -10.42 7.91
N SER A 154 -34.06 -11.33 7.11
CA SER A 154 -33.34 -12.52 7.58
C SER A 154 -34.13 -13.38 8.58
N LEU A 155 -35.46 -13.40 8.47
CA LEU A 155 -36.38 -14.06 9.41
C LEU A 155 -36.76 -15.45 8.92
N LEU A 156 -36.73 -16.43 9.83
CA LEU A 156 -37.35 -17.76 9.66
C LEU A 156 -38.78 -17.80 10.24
N ASN A 157 -39.06 -16.91 11.18
CA ASN A 157 -40.28 -16.87 11.96
C ASN A 157 -40.63 -15.42 12.34
N GLY A 158 -41.90 -15.17 12.64
CA GLY A 158 -42.39 -13.84 13.04
C GLY A 158 -43.12 -13.08 11.91
N GLN A 159 -43.46 -11.82 12.17
CA GLN A 159 -44.30 -11.03 11.27
C GLN A 159 -43.54 -10.64 9.98
N CYS A 160 -43.93 -11.26 8.87
CA CYS A 160 -43.46 -10.92 7.53
C CYS A 160 -44.13 -9.62 7.03
N GLY A 161 -43.41 -8.87 6.18
CA GLY A 161 -43.98 -7.73 5.48
C GLY A 161 -44.89 -8.12 4.31
N GLY A 162 -44.78 -9.34 3.80
CA GLY A 162 -45.51 -9.79 2.60
C GLY A 162 -44.67 -9.74 1.32
N ALA A 163 -45.31 -10.16 0.23
CA ALA A 163 -44.75 -10.12 -1.12
C ALA A 163 -45.80 -9.60 -2.09
N LYS A 164 -45.39 -8.74 -3.03
CA LYS A 164 -46.26 -8.20 -4.07
C LYS A 164 -45.61 -8.39 -5.43
N ASN A 165 -46.29 -9.08 -6.35
CA ASN A 165 -45.80 -9.38 -7.70
C ASN A 165 -44.41 -10.04 -7.71
N GLY A 166 -44.14 -10.95 -6.76
CA GLY A 166 -42.84 -11.61 -6.63
C GLY A 166 -41.75 -10.81 -5.91
N LYS A 167 -41.98 -9.53 -5.62
CA LYS A 167 -41.03 -8.65 -4.92
C LYS A 167 -41.32 -8.53 -3.44
N CYS A 168 -40.27 -8.25 -2.65
CA CYS A 168 -40.41 -8.02 -1.21
C CYS A 168 -41.12 -6.68 -0.94
N GLU A 169 -42.02 -6.64 0.05
CA GLU A 169 -42.70 -5.39 0.43
C GLU A 169 -41.78 -4.39 1.17
N VAL A 170 -40.71 -4.90 1.79
CA VAL A 170 -39.73 -4.09 2.52
C VAL A 170 -38.67 -3.49 1.57
N ASP A 171 -38.33 -4.22 0.50
CA ASP A 171 -37.39 -3.81 -0.53
C ASP A 171 -37.94 -4.20 -1.91
N LYS A 172 -38.41 -3.19 -2.66
CA LYS A 172 -39.11 -3.39 -3.93
C LYS A 172 -38.20 -3.88 -5.06
N GLU A 173 -36.88 -3.70 -4.93
CA GLU A 173 -35.91 -4.16 -5.93
C GLU A 173 -35.57 -5.65 -5.72
N MET A 174 -35.69 -6.13 -4.49
CA MET A 174 -35.38 -7.50 -4.08
C MET A 174 -36.53 -8.48 -4.39
N ASP A 175 -36.20 -9.63 -4.99
CA ASP A 175 -37.13 -10.74 -5.09
C ASP A 175 -37.46 -11.29 -3.70
N CYS A 176 -38.72 -11.64 -3.46
CA CYS A 176 -39.09 -12.16 -2.15
C CYS A 176 -38.55 -13.59 -2.01
N GLY A 177 -37.54 -13.80 -1.16
CA GLY A 177 -36.97 -15.12 -0.88
C GLY A 177 -38.03 -16.17 -0.51
N TRP A 178 -39.02 -15.81 0.30
CA TRP A 178 -40.12 -16.72 0.66
C TRP A 178 -41.04 -17.10 -0.50
N GLN A 179 -41.28 -16.19 -1.44
CA GLN A 179 -42.02 -16.48 -2.67
C GLN A 179 -41.21 -17.41 -3.57
N LEU A 180 -39.91 -17.16 -3.73
CA LEU A 180 -39.01 -18.01 -4.52
C LEU A 180 -38.94 -19.44 -3.94
N ILE A 181 -38.85 -19.56 -2.63
CA ILE A 181 -38.89 -20.85 -1.90
C ILE A 181 -40.20 -21.57 -2.19
N TYR A 182 -41.33 -20.87 -2.00
CA TYR A 182 -42.67 -21.44 -2.24
C TYR A 182 -42.81 -21.95 -3.69
N ASP A 183 -42.44 -21.13 -4.67
CA ASP A 183 -42.58 -21.47 -6.09
C ASP A 183 -41.68 -22.66 -6.48
N ARG A 184 -40.45 -22.70 -5.97
CA ARG A 184 -39.52 -23.81 -6.21
C ARG A 184 -40.04 -25.12 -5.63
N LEU A 185 -40.45 -25.14 -4.36
CA LEU A 185 -40.96 -26.34 -3.71
C LEU A 185 -42.28 -26.81 -4.34
N LYS A 186 -43.15 -25.87 -4.74
CA LYS A 186 -44.36 -26.20 -5.50
C LYS A 186 -44.05 -26.84 -6.84
N LYS A 187 -43.08 -26.32 -7.59
CA LYS A 187 -42.63 -26.91 -8.87
C LYS A 187 -42.08 -28.34 -8.67
N GLN A 188 -41.44 -28.61 -7.54
CA GLN A 188 -40.92 -29.93 -7.18
C GLN A 188 -41.97 -30.89 -6.57
N GLY A 189 -43.22 -30.44 -6.35
CA GLY A 189 -44.23 -31.24 -5.63
C GLY A 189 -43.95 -31.42 -4.14
N ARG A 190 -43.03 -30.63 -3.58
CA ARG A 190 -42.52 -30.72 -2.20
C ARG A 190 -43.04 -29.63 -1.28
N LEU A 191 -44.07 -28.88 -1.70
CA LEU A 191 -44.59 -27.75 -0.95
C LEU A 191 -45.03 -28.12 0.47
N GLN A 192 -45.54 -29.34 0.63
CA GLN A 192 -45.99 -29.81 1.93
C GLN A 192 -44.85 -29.94 2.95
N GLU A 193 -43.62 -30.19 2.50
CA GLU A 193 -42.44 -30.21 3.37
C GLU A 193 -42.21 -28.86 4.06
N LEU A 194 -42.58 -27.74 3.42
CA LEU A 194 -42.50 -26.42 4.04
C LEU A 194 -43.70 -26.12 4.93
N LEU A 195 -44.90 -26.57 4.54
CA LEU A 195 -46.16 -26.22 5.22
C LEU A 195 -46.42 -27.07 6.48
N ASP A 196 -45.99 -28.32 6.50
CA ASP A 196 -46.19 -29.24 7.64
C ASP A 196 -45.08 -29.15 8.69
N GLN A 197 -43.95 -28.52 8.35
CA GLN A 197 -42.85 -28.37 9.29
C GLN A 197 -43.21 -27.37 10.40
N PRO A 198 -42.94 -27.71 11.68
CA PRO A 198 -43.02 -26.73 12.74
C PRO A 198 -42.04 -25.59 12.46
N VAL A 199 -42.43 -24.38 12.86
CA VAL A 199 -41.61 -23.18 12.67
C VAL A 199 -40.27 -23.36 13.39
N GLU A 200 -39.18 -23.49 12.63
CA GLU A 200 -37.84 -23.53 13.20
C GLU A 200 -37.45 -22.15 13.74
N LEU A 201 -37.13 -22.10 15.03
CA LEU A 201 -36.53 -20.92 15.63
C LEU A 201 -35.04 -20.89 15.29
N ARG A 202 -34.57 -19.74 14.79
CA ARG A 202 -33.15 -19.52 14.57
C ARG A 202 -32.38 -19.65 15.89
N ASP A 203 -31.42 -20.56 15.96
CA ASP A 203 -30.56 -20.71 17.13
C ASP A 203 -29.37 -19.74 17.04
N TYR A 204 -29.53 -18.56 17.62
CA TYR A 204 -28.49 -17.54 17.67
C TYR A 204 -27.27 -17.96 18.52
N SER A 205 -27.35 -19.04 19.33
CA SER A 205 -26.20 -19.53 20.10
C SER A 205 -25.16 -20.27 19.26
N LYS A 206 -25.56 -20.78 18.09
CA LYS A 206 -24.65 -21.43 17.12
C LYS A 206 -23.75 -20.44 16.39
N VAL A 207 -24.10 -19.15 16.41
CA VAL A 207 -23.26 -18.07 15.90
C VAL A 207 -22.43 -17.53 17.06
N ASN A 208 -21.11 -17.67 16.97
CA ASN A 208 -20.21 -17.16 17.99
C ASN A 208 -20.05 -15.64 17.85
N TYR A 209 -21.10 -14.88 18.16
CA TYR A 209 -21.10 -13.41 18.11
C TYR A 209 -20.01 -12.80 18.97
N LYS A 210 -19.65 -13.45 20.09
CA LYS A 210 -18.54 -13.02 20.93
C LYS A 210 -17.21 -13.09 20.18
N PHE A 211 -16.94 -14.19 19.48
CA PHE A 211 -15.77 -14.30 18.61
C PHE A 211 -15.80 -13.30 17.46
N ILE A 212 -16.95 -13.12 16.79
CA ILE A 212 -17.08 -12.14 15.71
C ILE A 212 -16.81 -10.72 16.22
N ASP A 213 -17.38 -10.35 17.37
CA ASP A 213 -17.18 -9.04 17.97
C ASP A 213 -15.72 -8.84 18.43
N GLU A 214 -15.12 -9.85 19.08
CA GLU A 214 -13.72 -9.83 19.49
C GLU A 214 -12.78 -9.76 18.28
N TYR A 215 -13.07 -10.49 17.20
CA TYR A 215 -12.32 -10.46 15.95
C TYR A 215 -12.49 -9.14 15.20
N VAL A 216 -13.71 -8.63 15.06
CA VAL A 216 -13.96 -7.31 14.45
C VAL A 216 -13.28 -6.22 15.27
N LYS A 217 -13.27 -6.35 16.59
CA LYS A 217 -12.53 -5.47 17.48
C LYS A 217 -11.02 -5.58 17.27
N SER A 218 -10.45 -6.78 17.22
CA SER A 218 -9.00 -6.97 16.99
C SER A 218 -8.57 -6.47 15.61
N VAL A 219 -9.34 -6.76 14.57
CA VAL A 219 -9.11 -6.25 13.20
C VAL A 219 -9.20 -4.73 13.18
N ARG A 220 -10.14 -4.12 13.92
CA ARG A 220 -10.19 -2.65 14.06
C ARG A 220 -8.94 -2.13 14.77
N GLU A 221 -8.57 -2.72 15.89
CA GLU A 221 -7.38 -2.34 16.67
C GLU A 221 -6.10 -2.42 15.81
N GLU A 222 -5.88 -3.53 15.11
CA GLU A 222 -4.78 -3.69 14.15
C GLU A 222 -4.86 -2.71 12.97
N ARG A 223 -6.07 -2.44 12.47
CA ARG A 223 -6.30 -1.45 11.40
C ARG A 223 -5.98 -0.02 11.83
N TYR A 224 -6.03 0.27 13.13
CA TYR A 224 -5.70 1.56 13.73
C TYR A 224 -4.31 1.60 14.37
N GLU A 225 -3.58 0.49 14.43
CA GLU A 225 -2.17 0.47 14.82
C GLU A 225 -1.34 1.19 13.74
N GLY A 226 -1.05 2.48 13.98
CA GLY A 226 -0.44 3.37 13.02
C GLY A 226 -1.45 4.05 12.10
N TYR A 227 -1.75 3.44 10.94
CA TYR A 227 -2.67 4.02 9.95
C TYR A 227 -3.32 2.97 9.03
N TYR A 228 -4.52 3.31 8.54
CA TYR A 228 -5.31 2.50 7.61
C TYR A 228 -4.68 2.37 6.22
N GLY A 229 -4.99 1.28 5.50
CA GLY A 229 -4.57 1.11 4.10
C GLY A 229 -3.07 0.82 3.99
N GLY A 230 -2.46 1.18 2.86
CA GLY A 230 -1.07 0.81 2.54
C GLY A 230 -0.93 -0.61 1.97
N ILE A 231 0.29 -0.97 1.63
CA ILE A 231 0.68 -2.28 1.08
C ILE A 231 2.03 -2.73 1.65
N HIS A 232 2.37 -4.00 1.45
CA HIS A 232 3.68 -4.56 1.78
C HIS A 232 4.31 -5.11 0.49
N PRO A 233 4.93 -4.26 -0.35
CA PRO A 233 5.68 -4.73 -1.50
C PRO A 233 6.88 -5.54 -1.01
N THR A 234 7.33 -6.51 -1.81
CA THR A 234 8.62 -7.15 -1.59
C THR A 234 9.72 -6.09 -1.52
N GLU A 235 10.55 -6.15 -0.49
CA GLU A 235 11.46 -5.05 -0.16
C GLU A 235 12.72 -5.02 -1.02
N TRP A 236 13.34 -6.17 -1.31
CA TRP A 236 14.59 -6.26 -2.08
C TRP A 236 15.74 -5.39 -1.51
N LYS A 237 15.73 -5.09 -0.21
CA LYS A 237 16.77 -4.29 0.46
C LYS A 237 18.07 -5.07 0.65
N GLU A 238 17.99 -6.40 0.68
CA GLU A 238 19.12 -7.33 0.77
C GLU A 238 20.14 -7.17 -0.36
N LEU A 239 19.73 -6.55 -1.48
CA LEU A 239 20.61 -6.22 -2.60
C LEU A 239 21.72 -5.22 -2.23
N SER A 240 21.49 -4.34 -1.25
CA SER A 240 22.44 -3.27 -0.90
C SER A 240 22.52 -2.93 0.59
N GLU A 241 21.67 -3.46 1.45
CA GLU A 241 21.65 -3.10 2.89
C GLU A 241 22.94 -3.49 3.62
N HIS A 242 23.58 -4.60 3.22
CA HIS A 242 24.84 -5.06 3.77
C HIS A 242 26.07 -4.48 3.06
N CYS A 243 25.87 -3.67 2.02
CA CYS A 243 26.96 -2.99 1.33
C CYS A 243 27.35 -1.72 2.08
N SER A 244 28.60 -1.65 2.52
CA SER A 244 29.15 -0.46 3.16
C SER A 244 29.03 0.77 2.26
N LEU A 245 28.82 1.93 2.88
CA LEU A 245 28.85 3.22 2.20
C LEU A 245 30.23 3.51 1.58
N VAL A 246 30.27 3.80 0.29
CA VAL A 246 31.50 4.13 -0.45
C VAL A 246 31.45 5.55 -1.01
N ARG A 247 32.56 6.29 -0.97
CA ARG A 247 32.63 7.59 -1.67
C ARG A 247 32.75 7.35 -3.18
N PHE A 248 31.87 7.98 -3.96
CA PHE A 248 31.90 7.86 -5.42
C PHE A 248 33.15 8.56 -6.00
N PRO A 249 33.72 8.07 -7.11
CA PRO A 249 34.84 8.73 -7.78
C PRO A 249 34.54 10.19 -8.15
N GLU A 250 35.57 11.02 -8.17
CA GLU A 250 35.44 12.44 -8.51
C GLU A 250 34.96 12.63 -9.95
N PRO A 251 33.85 13.35 -10.19
CA PRO A 251 33.32 13.56 -11.53
C PRO A 251 34.19 14.55 -12.31
N VAL A 252 34.38 14.30 -13.61
CA VAL A 252 35.10 15.21 -14.51
C VAL A 252 34.27 16.47 -14.78
N ASN A 253 32.95 16.29 -14.94
CA ASN A 253 32.01 17.39 -15.11
C ASN A 253 30.80 17.18 -14.20
N VAL A 254 30.27 18.27 -13.64
CA VAL A 254 28.97 18.28 -12.98
C VAL A 254 28.02 19.23 -13.70
N VAL A 255 26.78 18.79 -13.87
CA VAL A 255 25.69 19.62 -14.40
C VAL A 255 24.75 19.91 -13.24
N ILE A 256 24.65 21.17 -12.82
CA ILE A 256 23.85 21.56 -11.65
C ILE A 256 22.64 22.37 -12.14
N PRO A 257 21.45 21.73 -12.29
CA PRO A 257 20.21 22.45 -12.59
C PRO A 257 19.88 23.53 -11.57
N MET A 258 19.28 24.62 -12.03
CA MET A 258 18.77 25.71 -11.18
C MET A 258 17.43 25.39 -10.52
N SER A 259 16.73 24.38 -11.04
CA SER A 259 15.57 23.78 -10.41
C SER A 259 15.99 22.48 -9.72
N GLN A 260 16.13 22.50 -8.40
CA GLN A 260 16.46 21.31 -7.56
C GLN A 260 15.69 21.29 -6.23
N HIS A 261 14.70 22.17 -6.10
CA HIS A 261 13.91 22.41 -4.91
C HIS A 261 12.51 22.85 -5.30
N ALA A 262 11.58 22.80 -4.36
CA ALA A 262 10.25 23.34 -4.57
C ALA A 262 10.32 24.86 -4.82
N GLY A 263 9.33 25.38 -5.57
CA GLY A 263 9.16 26.79 -5.86
C GLY A 263 9.96 27.30 -7.06
N ALA A 264 10.29 28.59 -7.08
CA ALA A 264 10.89 29.24 -8.24
C ALA A 264 12.37 28.81 -8.42
N PRO A 265 12.83 28.47 -9.64
CA PRO A 265 14.22 28.15 -9.90
C PRO A 265 15.18 29.24 -9.41
N ALA A 266 16.36 28.85 -8.94
CA ALA A 266 17.40 29.80 -8.52
C ALA A 266 18.01 30.54 -9.72
N GLU A 267 18.50 31.75 -9.52
CA GLU A 267 19.16 32.54 -10.57
C GLU A 267 20.68 32.35 -10.51
N PRO A 268 21.34 31.88 -11.59
CA PRO A 268 22.79 31.77 -11.62
C PRO A 268 23.46 33.12 -11.40
N ILE A 269 24.51 33.15 -10.56
CA ILE A 269 25.32 34.33 -10.27
C ILE A 269 26.76 34.20 -10.80
N VAL A 270 27.03 33.15 -11.57
CA VAL A 270 28.32 32.86 -12.19
C VAL A 270 28.24 32.93 -13.71
N LYS A 271 29.40 33.12 -14.37
CA LYS A 271 29.51 33.23 -15.83
C LYS A 271 30.45 32.18 -16.40
N VAL A 272 30.27 31.83 -17.68
CA VAL A 272 31.18 30.96 -18.42
C VAL A 272 32.62 31.50 -18.35
N GLY A 273 33.57 30.61 -18.09
CA GLY A 273 34.99 30.92 -17.89
C GLY A 273 35.37 31.24 -16.43
N GLN A 274 34.41 31.42 -15.53
CA GLN A 274 34.69 31.72 -14.13
C GLN A 274 35.24 30.50 -13.38
N GLN A 275 36.30 30.71 -12.60
CA GLN A 275 36.77 29.73 -11.62
C GLN A 275 35.84 29.72 -10.40
N VAL A 276 35.47 28.52 -9.95
CA VAL A 276 34.64 28.32 -8.77
C VAL A 276 35.30 27.32 -7.83
N LYS A 277 35.05 27.50 -6.53
CA LYS A 277 35.52 26.60 -5.47
C LYS A 277 34.40 25.71 -4.97
N MET A 278 34.74 24.55 -4.42
CA MET A 278 33.76 23.65 -3.83
C MET A 278 33.07 24.33 -2.64
N GLY A 279 31.74 24.33 -2.64
CA GLY A 279 30.92 25.01 -1.63
C GLY A 279 30.65 26.48 -1.92
N GLN A 280 31.20 27.05 -3.00
CA GLN A 280 30.87 28.41 -3.42
C GLN A 280 29.42 28.50 -3.90
N LYS A 281 28.67 29.53 -3.48
CA LYS A 281 27.32 29.79 -3.99
C LYS A 281 27.40 30.20 -5.47
N ILE A 282 26.67 29.48 -6.32
CA ILE A 282 26.63 29.69 -7.77
C ILE A 282 25.27 30.14 -8.28
N ALA A 283 24.22 30.03 -7.45
CA ALA A 283 22.90 30.58 -7.75
C ALA A 283 22.19 31.09 -6.49
N GLN A 284 21.44 32.18 -6.64
CA GLN A 284 20.69 32.83 -5.58
C GLN A 284 19.22 32.40 -5.61
N ALA A 285 18.65 32.18 -4.42
CA ALA A 285 17.23 31.85 -4.27
C ALA A 285 16.33 33.02 -4.74
N VAL A 286 15.22 32.69 -5.41
CA VAL A 286 14.22 33.67 -5.88
C VAL A 286 12.91 33.51 -5.12
N GLY A 287 12.48 34.57 -4.41
CA GLY A 287 11.25 34.55 -3.61
C GLY A 287 11.35 33.72 -2.32
N LEU A 288 10.20 33.46 -1.69
CA LEU A 288 10.14 32.81 -0.37
C LEU A 288 10.41 31.30 -0.45
N ILE A 289 9.89 30.63 -1.48
CA ILE A 289 10.04 29.20 -1.70
C ILE A 289 11.09 29.00 -2.80
N SER A 290 12.35 29.02 -2.41
CA SER A 290 13.52 28.77 -3.26
C SER A 290 14.74 28.53 -2.36
N SER A 291 15.85 28.04 -2.90
CA SER A 291 17.06 27.74 -2.12
C SER A 291 18.34 28.03 -2.90
N GLY A 292 19.39 28.47 -2.19
CA GLY A 292 20.70 28.69 -2.79
C GLY A 292 21.30 27.39 -3.37
N ILE A 293 22.06 27.53 -4.45
CA ILE A 293 22.75 26.42 -5.10
C ILE A 293 24.26 26.68 -5.08
N HIS A 294 25.02 25.62 -4.83
CA HIS A 294 26.46 25.69 -4.59
C HIS A 294 27.20 24.77 -5.56
N ALA A 295 28.45 25.12 -5.87
CA ALA A 295 29.33 24.28 -6.66
C ALA A 295 29.71 23.02 -5.86
N SER A 296 29.47 21.85 -6.44
CA SER A 296 29.79 20.56 -5.80
C SER A 296 31.24 20.10 -5.99
N VAL A 297 31.96 20.76 -6.89
CA VAL A 297 33.39 20.59 -7.19
C VAL A 297 34.05 21.96 -7.32
N SER A 298 35.39 22.02 -7.18
CA SER A 298 36.17 23.16 -7.67
C SER A 298 36.50 23.00 -9.14
N GLY A 299 36.62 24.10 -9.87
CA GLY A 299 37.02 24.08 -11.28
C GLY A 299 36.48 25.26 -12.07
N THR A 300 36.16 25.05 -13.34
CA THR A 300 35.78 26.11 -14.28
C THR A 300 34.33 25.96 -14.71
N VAL A 301 33.55 27.06 -14.67
CA VAL A 301 32.22 27.10 -15.28
C VAL A 301 32.39 27.07 -16.80
N VAL A 302 32.00 25.97 -17.44
CA VAL A 302 32.16 25.79 -18.90
C VAL A 302 30.88 26.11 -19.67
N ALA A 303 29.72 26.06 -19.02
CA ALA A 303 28.45 26.48 -19.63
C ALA A 303 27.44 26.96 -18.58
N VAL A 304 26.55 27.86 -18.99
CA VAL A 304 25.32 28.23 -18.28
C VAL A 304 24.21 28.19 -19.31
N GLU A 305 23.52 27.05 -19.41
CA GLU A 305 22.62 26.74 -20.52
C GLU A 305 21.50 25.78 -20.11
N PRO A 306 20.41 25.68 -20.88
CA PRO A 306 19.38 24.67 -20.66
C PRO A 306 19.93 23.25 -20.78
N ARG A 307 19.63 22.41 -19.80
CA ARG A 307 19.93 20.97 -19.79
C ARG A 307 18.70 20.18 -19.37
N ARG A 308 18.58 18.95 -19.88
CA ARG A 308 17.47 18.06 -19.57
C ARG A 308 17.39 17.79 -18.07
N HIS A 309 16.25 18.12 -17.47
CA HIS A 309 16.01 17.86 -16.05
C HIS A 309 15.48 16.44 -15.84
N PRO A 310 16.06 15.63 -14.93
CA PRO A 310 15.77 14.20 -14.80
C PRO A 310 14.34 13.88 -14.34
N ILE A 311 13.71 14.79 -13.58
CA ILE A 311 12.37 14.57 -13.00
C ILE A 311 11.23 15.12 -13.88
N SER A 312 11.29 16.41 -14.27
CA SER A 312 10.26 17.02 -15.11
C SER A 312 10.31 16.57 -16.57
N GLY A 313 11.44 16.05 -17.05
CA GLY A 313 11.63 15.76 -18.47
C GLY A 313 11.56 17.02 -19.34
N LEU A 314 11.81 18.20 -18.78
CA LEU A 314 11.91 19.45 -19.53
C LEU A 314 13.33 20.01 -19.41
N ASP A 315 13.73 20.86 -20.35
CA ASP A 315 15.01 21.54 -20.24
C ASP A 315 14.91 22.65 -19.18
N SER A 316 15.91 22.72 -18.30
CA SER A 316 16.02 23.70 -17.24
C SER A 316 17.41 24.30 -17.26
N LEU A 317 17.52 25.61 -16.99
CA LEU A 317 18.81 26.28 -16.91
C LEU A 317 19.70 25.57 -15.89
N ALA A 318 20.95 25.29 -16.27
CA ALA A 318 21.94 24.61 -15.45
C ALA A 318 23.31 25.26 -15.57
N VAL A 319 24.10 25.16 -14.51
CA VAL A 319 25.52 25.53 -14.52
C VAL A 319 26.34 24.26 -14.70
N VAL A 320 27.20 24.22 -15.72
CA VAL A 320 28.11 23.10 -15.99
C VAL A 320 29.50 23.50 -15.51
N ILE A 321 30.08 22.69 -14.61
CA ILE A 321 31.40 22.92 -14.03
C ILE A 321 32.30 21.75 -14.44
N GLN A 322 33.41 22.06 -15.10
CA GLN A 322 34.50 21.12 -15.31
C GLN A 322 35.38 21.11 -14.07
N SER A 323 35.49 19.94 -13.44
CA SER A 323 36.26 19.74 -12.21
C SER A 323 37.76 19.87 -12.48
N ASP A 324 38.49 20.50 -11.55
CA ASP A 324 39.95 20.50 -11.54
C ASP A 324 40.55 19.32 -10.76
N GLY A 325 39.71 18.46 -10.18
CA GLY A 325 40.09 17.30 -9.38
C GLY A 325 40.66 17.63 -7.99
N LYS A 326 40.68 18.92 -7.59
CA LYS A 326 41.31 19.36 -6.34
C LYS A 326 40.35 19.50 -5.17
N ASN A 327 39.06 19.70 -5.46
CA ASN A 327 38.03 20.02 -4.46
C ASN A 327 38.45 21.14 -3.48
N THR A 328 39.07 22.19 -4.03
CA THR A 328 39.50 23.35 -3.25
C THR A 328 38.27 24.01 -2.62
N LEU A 329 38.23 24.12 -1.30
CA LEU A 329 37.12 24.70 -0.56
C LEU A 329 37.03 26.21 -0.72
N ASP A 330 35.81 26.72 -0.85
CA ASP A 330 35.50 28.14 -0.75
C ASP A 330 35.77 28.66 0.67
N GLU A 331 36.27 29.89 0.79
CA GLU A 331 36.62 30.53 2.06
C GLU A 331 35.44 30.67 3.03
N SER A 332 34.20 30.61 2.53
CA SER A 332 32.99 30.62 3.36
C SER A 332 32.65 29.25 3.99
N VAL A 333 33.35 28.19 3.60
CA VAL A 333 33.20 26.84 4.19
C VAL A 333 34.01 26.79 5.47
N LYS A 334 33.39 27.22 6.56
CA LYS A 334 33.94 27.21 7.90
C LYS A 334 32.85 26.89 8.93
N PRO A 335 33.18 26.17 10.03
CA PRO A 335 32.25 25.91 11.11
C PRO A 335 31.58 27.19 11.61
N ALA A 336 30.27 27.13 11.88
CA ALA A 336 29.50 28.26 12.41
C ALA A 336 29.69 28.47 13.93
N GLY A 337 30.30 27.49 14.62
CA GLY A 337 30.51 27.49 16.06
C GLY A 337 29.71 26.40 16.78
N GLU A 338 29.74 26.45 18.11
CA GLU A 338 29.01 25.51 18.97
C GLU A 338 27.50 25.79 18.93
N LEU A 339 26.69 24.74 18.81
CA LEU A 339 25.23 24.84 18.71
C LEU A 339 24.61 25.68 19.84
N ASP A 340 25.10 25.55 21.06
CA ASP A 340 24.57 26.23 22.25
C ASP A 340 24.69 27.76 22.16
N LYS A 341 25.68 28.26 21.43
CA LYS A 341 25.93 29.69 21.24
C LYS A 341 25.13 30.29 20.09
N LEU A 342 24.58 29.47 19.20
CA LEU A 342 23.76 29.92 18.07
C LEU A 342 22.32 30.14 18.50
N SER A 343 21.72 31.26 18.11
CA SER A 343 20.29 31.51 18.23
C SER A 343 19.48 30.72 17.19
N ALA A 344 18.16 30.63 17.41
CA ALA A 344 17.26 29.96 16.46
C ALA A 344 17.31 30.60 15.06
N ASP A 345 17.30 31.93 14.98
CA ASP A 345 17.37 32.66 13.71
C ASP A 345 18.72 32.49 13.00
N GLU A 346 19.84 32.43 13.73
CA GLU A 346 21.15 32.15 13.15
C GLU A 346 21.19 30.74 12.54
N ILE A 347 20.64 29.72 13.22
CA ILE A 347 20.56 28.36 12.67
C ILE A 347 19.73 28.36 11.38
N ILE A 348 18.56 29.01 11.37
CA ILE A 348 17.70 29.09 10.19
C ILE A 348 18.43 29.77 9.02
N GLU A 349 19.16 30.84 9.29
CA GLU A 349 19.89 31.58 8.26
C GLU A 349 21.08 30.78 7.73
N ILE A 350 21.82 30.06 8.59
CA ILE A 350 22.87 29.12 8.16
C ILE A 350 22.27 28.06 7.23
N VAL A 351 21.17 27.43 7.61
CA VAL A 351 20.49 26.39 6.81
C VAL A 351 20.02 26.95 5.46
N ARG A 352 19.51 28.19 5.44
CA ARG A 352 19.09 28.89 4.22
C ARG A 352 20.28 29.15 3.31
N GLU A 353 21.33 29.77 3.84
CA GLU A 353 22.51 30.19 3.09
C GLU A 353 23.29 29.00 2.55
N LYS A 354 23.32 27.89 3.28
CA LYS A 354 23.95 26.62 2.87
C LYS A 354 23.08 25.79 1.91
N GLY A 355 21.91 26.30 1.52
CA GLY A 355 21.09 25.74 0.46
C GLY A 355 20.49 24.38 0.79
N VAL A 356 20.21 24.11 2.07
CA VAL A 356 19.68 22.82 2.53
C VAL A 356 18.18 22.72 2.21
N VAL A 357 17.78 21.57 1.66
CA VAL A 357 16.40 21.27 1.27
C VAL A 357 15.97 19.91 1.82
N GLY A 358 14.66 19.68 1.89
CA GLY A 358 14.10 18.40 2.29
C GLY A 358 14.44 17.29 1.29
N MET A 359 15.27 16.33 1.69
CA MET A 359 15.86 15.31 0.82
C MET A 359 15.05 14.02 0.70
N GLY A 360 13.90 13.93 1.38
CA GLY A 360 12.97 12.80 1.32
C GLY A 360 11.88 12.93 0.25
N GLY A 361 11.97 13.90 -0.67
CA GLY A 361 10.93 14.12 -1.68
C GLY A 361 11.12 15.40 -2.49
N ALA A 362 10.10 16.26 -2.50
CA ALA A 362 9.99 17.43 -3.40
C ALA A 362 11.01 18.57 -3.20
N GLY A 363 12.00 18.43 -2.31
CA GLY A 363 13.05 19.44 -2.13
C GLY A 363 12.55 20.75 -1.53
N PHE A 364 11.59 20.73 -0.61
CA PHE A 364 11.12 21.95 0.04
C PHE A 364 12.25 22.60 0.87
N PRO A 365 12.51 23.93 0.78
CA PRO A 365 13.59 24.57 1.53
C PRO A 365 13.48 24.35 3.06
N THR A 366 14.52 23.77 3.66
CA THR A 366 14.49 23.36 5.08
C THR A 366 14.34 24.56 6.01
N ALA A 367 15.00 25.67 5.71
CA ALA A 367 14.89 26.91 6.48
C ALA A 367 13.46 27.45 6.55
N VAL A 368 12.67 27.30 5.48
CA VAL A 368 11.25 27.70 5.46
C VAL A 368 10.44 26.76 6.36
N LYS A 369 10.73 25.46 6.34
CA LYS A 369 10.06 24.47 7.19
C LYS A 369 10.35 24.68 8.68
N LEU A 370 11.58 25.09 9.03
CA LEU A 370 12.00 25.37 10.41
C LEU A 370 11.40 26.67 10.96
N LYS A 371 11.16 27.67 10.10
CA LYS A 371 10.54 28.94 10.48
C LYS A 371 9.01 28.85 10.49
N SER A 372 8.48 28.05 11.42
CA SER A 372 7.04 27.88 11.58
C SER A 372 6.38 29.12 12.20
N PRO A 373 5.29 29.67 11.64
CA PRO A 373 4.49 30.69 12.31
C PRO A 373 3.57 30.13 13.41
N LYS A 374 3.55 28.81 13.61
CA LYS A 374 2.77 28.12 14.66
C LYS A 374 3.70 27.41 15.65
N PRO A 375 3.31 27.28 16.93
CA PRO A 375 4.06 26.48 17.90
C PRO A 375 4.27 25.05 17.41
N ILE A 376 5.49 24.53 17.60
CA ILE A 376 5.87 23.17 17.24
C ILE A 376 6.04 22.36 18.52
N GLU A 377 5.36 21.22 18.58
CA GLU A 377 5.46 20.25 19.69
C GLU A 377 6.58 19.24 19.44
N LEU A 378 6.82 18.89 18.18
CA LEU A 378 7.72 17.80 17.79
C LEU A 378 8.47 18.08 16.47
N VAL A 379 9.78 17.86 16.48
CA VAL A 379 10.55 17.61 15.25
C VAL A 379 10.70 16.10 15.06
N LEU A 380 10.19 15.59 13.95
CA LEU A 380 10.15 14.18 13.60
C LEU A 380 11.08 13.89 12.42
N LEU A 381 12.16 13.15 12.65
CA LEU A 381 13.00 12.61 11.60
C LEU A 381 12.39 11.31 11.05
N ASN A 382 12.16 11.31 9.75
CA ASN A 382 11.74 10.16 8.97
C ASN A 382 12.97 9.37 8.52
N GLY A 383 13.23 8.27 9.22
CA GLY A 383 14.20 7.22 8.86
C GLY A 383 13.54 5.92 8.40
N CYS A 384 12.26 5.97 7.99
CA CYS A 384 11.52 4.77 7.59
C CYS A 384 12.07 4.19 6.28
N GLU A 385 12.32 5.03 5.27
CA GLU A 385 12.77 4.59 3.93
C GLU A 385 11.92 3.44 3.37
N CYS A 386 10.60 3.64 3.33
CA CYS A 386 9.62 2.61 2.99
C CYS A 386 9.58 2.27 1.48
N GLU A 387 10.27 3.02 0.61
CA GLU A 387 10.45 2.62 -0.80
C GLU A 387 11.25 1.32 -0.86
N PRO A 388 10.79 0.29 -1.59
CA PRO A 388 11.56 -0.93 -1.80
C PRO A 388 12.89 -0.60 -2.50
N ILE A 389 13.88 -1.49 -2.36
CA ILE A 389 15.23 -1.46 -2.96
C ILE A 389 16.14 -0.37 -2.36
N LEU A 390 15.60 0.73 -1.84
CA LEU A 390 16.39 1.84 -1.31
C LEU A 390 16.89 1.58 0.11
N THR A 391 18.17 1.90 0.35
CA THR A 391 18.89 1.70 1.62
C THR A 391 19.77 2.90 1.99
N ALA A 392 19.56 4.06 1.36
CA ALA A 392 20.41 5.24 1.48
C ALA A 392 20.27 5.90 2.85
N ASP A 393 19.04 6.08 3.31
CA ASP A 393 18.75 6.63 4.63
C ASP A 393 19.14 5.64 5.73
N HIS A 394 18.99 4.33 5.50
CA HIS A 394 19.53 3.29 6.40
C HIS A 394 21.04 3.45 6.59
N GLN A 395 21.81 3.60 5.50
CA GLN A 395 23.25 3.84 5.59
C GLN A 395 23.60 5.19 6.24
N VAL A 396 22.77 6.22 6.07
CA VAL A 396 22.97 7.50 6.79
C VAL A 396 22.80 7.32 8.29
N LEU A 397 21.80 6.54 8.73
CA LEU A 397 21.58 6.26 10.15
C LEU A 397 22.76 5.49 10.77
N LEU A 398 23.38 4.57 10.02
CA LEU A 398 24.53 3.79 10.49
C LEU A 398 25.84 4.59 10.44
N ALA A 399 26.15 5.23 9.32
CA ALA A 399 27.44 5.88 9.09
C ALA A 399 27.54 7.29 9.70
N TYR A 400 26.40 7.97 9.89
CA TYR A 400 26.34 9.37 10.33
C TYR A 400 25.36 9.60 11.50
N ALA A 401 25.27 8.61 12.39
CA ALA A 401 24.35 8.65 13.54
C ALA A 401 24.51 9.93 14.38
N ASP A 402 25.75 10.34 14.66
CA ASP A 402 26.04 11.51 15.50
C ASP A 402 25.64 12.82 14.81
N GLU A 403 25.86 12.92 13.50
CA GLU A 403 25.45 14.06 12.68
C GLU A 403 23.93 14.13 12.53
N VAL A 404 23.24 12.99 12.42
CA VAL A 404 21.77 12.94 12.41
C VAL A 404 21.21 13.45 13.74
N ILE A 405 21.75 12.98 14.88
CA ILE A 405 21.35 13.43 16.22
C ILE A 405 21.66 14.92 16.40
N TYR A 406 22.84 15.39 15.98
CA TYR A 406 23.20 16.81 16.03
C TYR A 406 22.24 17.65 15.19
N GLY A 407 21.94 17.20 13.97
CA GLY A 407 20.98 17.84 13.08
C GLY A 407 19.59 17.96 13.70
N LEU A 408 19.11 16.89 14.36
CA LEU A 408 17.85 16.92 15.12
C LEU A 408 17.87 17.98 16.22
N LYS A 409 18.92 18.01 17.05
CA LYS A 409 19.08 19.03 18.10
C LYS A 409 19.06 20.45 17.54
N ALA A 410 19.75 20.68 16.42
CA ALA A 410 19.76 21.97 15.75
C ALA A 410 18.38 22.36 15.21
N MET A 411 17.65 21.43 14.61
CA MET A 411 16.28 21.66 14.13
C MET A 411 15.30 21.92 15.27
N MET A 412 15.43 21.22 16.40
CA MET A 412 14.62 21.46 17.60
C MET A 412 14.86 22.88 18.14
N LYS A 413 16.14 23.29 18.27
CA LYS A 413 16.48 24.64 18.71
C LYS A 413 15.98 25.73 17.75
N ALA A 414 16.13 25.51 16.44
CA ALA A 414 15.67 26.43 15.40
C ALA A 414 14.15 26.63 15.40
N SER A 415 13.39 25.57 15.65
CA SER A 415 11.92 25.59 15.64
C SER A 415 11.30 25.89 17.00
N GLY A 416 12.08 25.85 18.08
CA GLY A 416 11.59 25.93 19.46
C GLY A 416 10.84 24.67 19.93
N ALA A 417 10.99 23.55 19.22
CA ALA A 417 10.30 22.31 19.57
C ALA A 417 10.92 21.68 20.84
N PRO A 418 10.10 21.31 21.84
CA PRO A 418 10.61 20.72 23.08
C PRO A 418 11.09 19.27 22.91
N LYS A 419 10.58 18.55 21.90
CA LYS A 419 10.82 17.12 21.68
C LYS A 419 11.31 16.82 20.26
N GLY A 420 12.20 15.85 20.14
CA GLY A 420 12.64 15.24 18.90
C GLY A 420 12.31 13.75 18.84
N VAL A 421 11.94 13.24 17.68
CA VAL A 421 11.74 11.80 17.45
C VAL A 421 12.46 11.38 16.19
N ILE A 422 13.11 10.22 16.20
CA ILE A 422 13.57 9.53 14.99
C ILE A 422 12.73 8.28 14.81
N ALA A 423 11.94 8.23 13.74
CA ALA A 423 11.09 7.09 13.42
C ALA A 423 11.74 6.19 12.38
N ILE A 424 11.93 4.92 12.73
CA ILE A 424 12.65 3.90 11.94
C ILE A 424 11.75 2.67 11.82
N GLU A 425 11.77 2.01 10.67
CA GLU A 425 11.01 0.77 10.47
C GLU A 425 11.69 -0.45 11.15
N ASP A 426 10.89 -1.45 11.52
CA ASP A 426 11.33 -2.68 12.20
C ASP A 426 12.20 -3.63 11.35
N ASN A 427 12.38 -3.34 10.07
CA ASN A 427 13.35 -3.99 9.18
C ASN A 427 14.80 -3.46 9.36
N LYS A 428 15.04 -2.41 10.16
CA LYS A 428 16.36 -1.76 10.35
C LYS A 428 16.77 -1.74 11.82
N LEU A 429 16.72 -2.90 12.49
CA LEU A 429 16.95 -2.99 13.93
C LEU A 429 18.38 -2.58 14.34
N ASP A 430 19.36 -2.78 13.46
CA ASP A 430 20.73 -2.31 13.67
C ASP A 430 20.83 -0.78 13.84
N ALA A 431 20.09 -0.02 13.03
CA ALA A 431 20.00 1.44 13.15
C ALA A 431 19.20 1.85 14.39
N VAL A 432 18.16 1.10 14.75
CA VAL A 432 17.38 1.32 15.98
C VAL A 432 18.27 1.16 17.21
N GLU A 433 18.98 0.03 17.32
CA GLU A 433 19.87 -0.27 18.44
C GLU A 433 20.99 0.78 18.58
N LEU A 434 21.62 1.13 17.46
CA LEU A 434 22.68 2.14 17.43
C LEU A 434 22.19 3.51 17.93
N LEU A 435 21.04 3.98 17.42
CA LEU A 435 20.52 5.27 17.81
C LEU A 435 19.96 5.28 19.22
N GLN A 436 19.29 4.21 19.67
CA GLN A 436 18.86 4.08 21.05
C GLN A 436 20.04 4.17 22.03
N ALA A 437 21.15 3.49 21.72
CA ALA A 437 22.37 3.57 22.53
C ALA A 437 22.95 4.99 22.55
N LYS A 438 22.98 5.68 21.41
CA LYS A 438 23.52 7.06 21.30
C LYS A 438 22.61 8.14 21.89
N THR A 439 21.31 7.87 22.03
CA THR A 439 20.34 8.81 22.59
C THR A 439 19.88 8.46 24.00
N ALA A 440 20.45 7.43 24.64
CA ALA A 440 20.03 6.96 25.97
C ALA A 440 20.07 8.07 27.05
N ASP A 441 21.05 8.97 26.97
CA ASP A 441 21.25 10.08 27.91
C ASP A 441 20.64 11.41 27.43
N ILE A 442 19.74 11.38 26.45
CA ILE A 442 19.11 12.57 25.87
C ILE A 442 17.60 12.55 26.10
N ASP A 443 17.16 13.09 27.24
CA ASP A 443 15.77 12.99 27.73
C ASP A 443 14.67 13.44 26.74
N ASN A 444 14.99 14.36 25.84
CA ASN A 444 14.02 14.95 24.92
C ASN A 444 14.10 14.42 23.48
N ILE A 445 14.89 13.36 23.23
CA ILE A 445 14.95 12.66 21.95
C ILE A 445 14.50 11.20 22.14
N GLU A 446 13.59 10.74 21.29
CA GLU A 446 13.05 9.38 21.33
C GLU A 446 13.23 8.66 19.99
N ILE A 447 13.52 7.36 20.04
CA ILE A 447 13.52 6.48 18.86
C ILE A 447 12.19 5.71 18.83
N VAL A 448 11.41 5.88 17.77
CA VAL A 448 10.15 5.18 17.57
C VAL A 448 10.30 4.12 16.50
N VAL A 449 10.03 2.86 16.85
CA VAL A 449 9.99 1.75 15.90
C VAL A 449 8.59 1.65 15.27
N ALA A 450 8.54 1.76 13.95
CA ALA A 450 7.33 1.62 13.15
C ALA A 450 7.31 0.27 12.42
N LYS A 451 6.12 -0.28 12.19
CA LYS A 451 5.96 -1.48 11.40
C LYS A 451 6.37 -1.21 9.95
N THR A 452 7.17 -2.09 9.35
CA THR A 452 7.52 -2.01 7.93
C THR A 452 6.26 -2.08 7.08
N LYS A 453 5.90 -0.96 6.43
CA LYS A 453 4.66 -0.85 5.66
C LYS A 453 4.78 0.30 4.67
N TYR A 454 4.36 0.13 3.43
CA TYR A 454 4.32 1.25 2.49
C TYR A 454 2.94 1.93 2.52
N PRO A 455 2.82 3.27 2.58
CA PRO A 455 3.88 4.28 2.64
C PRO A 455 4.05 4.87 4.06
N GLN A 456 4.64 4.12 5.00
CA GLN A 456 4.84 4.53 6.40
C GLN A 456 5.67 5.81 6.50
N GLY A 457 6.61 6.01 5.57
CA GLY A 457 7.41 7.23 5.44
C GLY A 457 6.66 8.44 4.86
N ALA A 458 5.40 8.34 4.45
CA ALA A 458 4.63 9.52 4.06
C ALA A 458 4.36 10.41 5.29
N GLU A 459 4.60 11.72 5.18
CA GLU A 459 4.60 12.60 6.36
C GLU A 459 3.31 12.55 7.19
N LYS A 460 2.14 12.49 6.53
CA LYS A 460 0.84 12.40 7.22
C LYS A 460 0.67 11.06 7.94
N MET A 461 1.19 9.97 7.38
CA MET A 461 1.11 8.63 7.99
C MET A 461 2.06 8.53 9.18
N LEU A 462 3.25 9.11 9.06
CA LEU A 462 4.23 9.14 10.13
C LEU A 462 3.75 9.98 11.32
N ILE A 463 3.13 11.14 11.07
CA ILE A 463 2.51 11.96 12.12
C ILE A 463 1.39 11.18 12.81
N LYS A 464 0.52 10.50 12.05
CA LYS A 464 -0.56 9.68 12.63
C LYS A 464 0.01 8.56 13.51
N ARG A 465 1.07 7.88 13.05
CA ARG A 465 1.76 6.81 13.78
C ARG A 465 2.44 7.27 15.08
N VAL A 466 3.10 8.43 15.05
CA VAL A 466 3.92 8.93 16.19
C VAL A 466 3.10 9.79 17.15
N MET A 467 2.22 10.64 16.64
CA MET A 467 1.48 11.63 17.44
C MET A 467 0.00 11.26 17.65
N GLY A 468 -0.54 10.29 16.92
CA GLY A 468 -1.98 10.00 16.92
C GLY A 468 -2.84 11.13 16.34
N LYS A 469 -2.23 12.10 15.64
CA LYS A 469 -2.91 13.27 15.07
C LYS A 469 -3.08 13.12 13.56
N THR A 470 -4.19 13.65 13.03
CA THR A 470 -4.47 13.70 11.59
C THR A 470 -4.24 15.12 11.08
N VAL A 471 -3.38 15.27 10.07
CA VAL A 471 -3.20 16.56 9.37
C VAL A 471 -4.49 16.87 8.59
N PRO A 472 -5.11 18.05 8.79
CA PRO A 472 -6.36 18.39 8.11
C PRO A 472 -6.19 18.46 6.59
N SER A 473 -7.29 18.29 5.86
CA SER A 473 -7.34 18.48 4.40
C SER A 473 -6.84 19.89 4.05
N GLY A 474 -5.97 19.99 3.04
CA GLY A 474 -5.29 21.23 2.66
C GLY A 474 -4.30 21.80 3.69
N GLY A 475 -4.16 21.18 4.87
CA GLY A 475 -3.22 21.59 5.92
C GLY A 475 -1.81 21.02 5.77
N LEU A 476 -0.92 21.49 6.62
CA LEU A 476 0.49 21.12 6.71
C LEU A 476 0.82 20.47 8.06
N PRO A 477 1.94 19.72 8.19
CA PRO A 477 2.39 19.14 9.46
C PRO A 477 2.39 20.11 10.67
N MET A 478 2.75 21.37 10.43
CA MET A 478 2.76 22.40 11.47
C MET A 478 1.37 22.73 12.04
N ASP A 479 0.28 22.42 11.33
CA ASP A 479 -1.09 22.62 11.81
C ASP A 479 -1.46 21.66 12.95
N VAL A 480 -0.69 20.60 13.12
CA VAL A 480 -0.83 19.63 14.23
C VAL A 480 0.38 19.64 15.18
N GLY A 481 1.24 20.67 15.05
CA GLY A 481 2.41 20.88 15.90
C GLY A 481 3.64 20.08 15.49
N ALA A 482 3.76 19.64 14.23
CA ALA A 482 4.86 18.80 13.78
C ALA A 482 5.73 19.45 12.69
N ILE A 483 7.04 19.23 12.77
CA ILE A 483 7.96 19.38 11.64
C ILE A 483 8.50 17.99 11.28
N VAL A 484 8.24 17.52 10.07
CA VAL A 484 8.76 16.23 9.59
C VAL A 484 9.96 16.44 8.66
N CYS A 485 11.14 15.95 8.98
CA CYS A 485 12.33 16.06 8.14
C CYS A 485 12.89 14.67 7.82
N ASN A 486 13.55 14.50 6.69
CA ASN A 486 14.26 13.26 6.40
C ASN A 486 15.60 13.20 7.17
N VAL A 487 16.07 12.00 7.52
CA VAL A 487 17.32 11.82 8.28
C VAL A 487 18.55 12.35 7.54
N SER A 488 18.61 12.20 6.21
CA SER A 488 19.65 12.82 5.39
C SER A 488 19.60 14.36 5.50
N THR A 489 18.41 14.96 5.60
CA THR A 489 18.28 16.42 5.79
C THR A 489 18.84 16.86 7.13
N ALA A 490 18.64 16.08 8.20
CA ALA A 490 19.25 16.36 9.50
C ALA A 490 20.78 16.33 9.42
N LYS A 491 21.34 15.29 8.78
CA LYS A 491 22.78 15.21 8.50
C LYS A 491 23.30 16.43 7.72
N ALA A 492 22.58 16.89 6.69
CA ALA A 492 22.97 18.08 5.94
C ALA A 492 22.90 19.39 6.77
N VAL A 493 21.95 19.50 7.71
CA VAL A 493 21.92 20.63 8.67
C VAL A 493 23.13 20.56 9.61
N SER A 494 23.51 19.36 10.05
CA SER A 494 24.73 19.15 10.83
C SER A 494 25.97 19.61 10.07
N ASP A 495 26.17 19.17 8.83
CA ASP A 495 27.30 19.59 8.00
C ASP A 495 27.35 21.12 7.79
N ALA A 496 26.19 21.74 7.55
CA ALA A 496 26.06 23.17 7.36
C ALA A 496 26.54 23.99 8.57
N ILE A 497 26.35 23.45 9.78
CA ILE A 497 26.73 24.12 11.03
C ILE A 497 28.14 23.72 11.47
N GLN A 498 28.43 22.42 11.56
CA GLN A 498 29.67 21.89 12.11
C GLN A 498 30.86 22.08 11.16
N LEU A 499 30.63 22.00 9.85
CA LEU A 499 31.69 22.10 8.84
C LEU A 499 31.58 23.41 8.03
N GLY A 500 30.42 24.05 8.04
CA GLY A 500 30.11 25.13 7.10
C GLY A 500 29.88 24.64 5.68
N MET A 501 29.69 23.34 5.49
CA MET A 501 29.57 22.73 4.16
C MET A 501 28.13 22.87 3.65
N PRO A 502 27.90 23.50 2.49
CA PRO A 502 26.58 23.49 1.87
C PRO A 502 26.21 22.10 1.33
N LEU A 503 24.94 21.90 0.99
CA LEU A 503 24.48 20.64 0.41
C LEU A 503 25.05 20.46 -1.01
N VAL A 504 26.19 19.78 -1.10
CA VAL A 504 26.95 19.51 -2.33
C VAL A 504 27.07 18.03 -2.69
N GLU A 505 26.82 17.15 -1.74
CA GLU A 505 26.83 15.70 -1.91
C GLU A 505 25.75 15.05 -1.06
N ARG A 506 25.32 13.84 -1.43
CA ARG A 506 24.39 13.04 -0.64
C ARG A 506 24.65 11.55 -0.79
N VAL A 507 24.16 10.79 0.18
CA VAL A 507 24.09 9.33 0.06
C VAL A 507 22.96 8.96 -0.92
N MET A 508 23.25 7.99 -1.78
CA MET A 508 22.37 7.45 -2.80
C MET A 508 22.54 5.93 -2.87
N THR A 509 21.42 5.21 -2.97
CA THR A 509 21.43 3.78 -3.31
C THR A 509 21.46 3.59 -4.82
N VAL A 510 22.33 2.73 -5.32
CA VAL A 510 22.30 2.27 -6.72
C VAL A 510 22.06 0.77 -6.67
N SER A 511 20.88 0.30 -7.09
CA SER A 511 20.47 -1.09 -6.82
C SER A 511 19.40 -1.59 -7.80
N GLY A 512 18.77 -2.73 -7.49
CA GLY A 512 17.73 -3.39 -8.29
C GLY A 512 18.22 -4.67 -8.97
N ASN A 513 17.28 -5.56 -9.30
CA ASN A 513 17.57 -6.91 -9.81
C ASN A 513 18.25 -6.94 -11.19
N ARG A 514 18.35 -5.80 -11.88
CA ARG A 514 19.06 -5.65 -13.15
C ARG A 514 20.33 -4.80 -13.02
N MET A 515 20.73 -4.40 -11.81
CA MET A 515 21.99 -3.68 -11.55
C MET A 515 23.12 -4.68 -11.28
N ASN A 516 24.24 -4.58 -11.98
CA ASN A 516 25.33 -5.55 -11.87
C ASN A 516 26.09 -5.45 -10.52
N LYS A 517 26.35 -4.23 -10.04
CA LYS A 517 27.02 -3.97 -8.77
C LYS A 517 26.19 -3.02 -7.90
N PRO A 518 25.17 -3.54 -7.18
CA PRO A 518 24.40 -2.73 -6.25
C PRO A 518 25.27 -2.22 -5.09
N GLY A 519 24.87 -1.10 -4.49
CA GLY A 519 25.57 -0.51 -3.34
C GLY A 519 25.07 0.87 -2.95
N ASN A 520 25.69 1.45 -1.94
CA ASN A 520 25.38 2.79 -1.44
C ASN A 520 26.59 3.70 -1.60
N TYR A 521 26.36 4.88 -2.18
CA TYR A 521 27.42 5.79 -2.56
C TYR A 521 27.18 7.20 -2.05
N LEU A 522 28.24 7.85 -1.56
CA LEU A 522 28.25 9.29 -1.31
C LEU A 522 28.66 10.00 -2.60
N VAL A 523 27.70 10.67 -3.24
CA VAL A 523 27.84 11.20 -4.59
C VAL A 523 27.62 12.71 -4.62
N LYS A 524 28.45 13.42 -5.38
CA LYS A 524 28.36 14.87 -5.60
C LYS A 524 27.14 15.22 -6.46
N ILE A 525 26.41 16.25 -6.08
CA ILE A 525 25.26 16.76 -6.83
C ILE A 525 25.73 17.23 -8.21
N GLY A 526 24.96 16.86 -9.23
CA GLY A 526 25.27 17.16 -10.62
C GLY A 526 26.08 16.10 -11.36
N THR A 527 26.55 15.05 -10.67
CA THR A 527 27.17 13.88 -11.31
C THR A 527 26.17 13.21 -12.27
N SER A 528 26.66 12.74 -13.41
CA SER A 528 25.83 12.11 -14.44
C SER A 528 25.29 10.76 -13.98
N ILE A 529 23.99 10.51 -14.18
CA ILE A 529 23.36 9.21 -13.91
C ILE A 529 24.04 8.10 -14.73
N LYS A 530 24.41 8.39 -15.98
CA LYS A 530 25.18 7.46 -16.83
C LYS A 530 26.51 7.07 -16.20
N GLU A 531 27.27 8.04 -15.67
CA GLU A 531 28.56 7.75 -15.02
C GLU A 531 28.38 6.86 -13.79
N ILE A 532 27.32 7.09 -13.01
CA ILE A 532 26.98 6.29 -11.83
C ILE A 532 26.63 4.86 -12.21
N VAL A 533 25.78 4.67 -13.22
CA VAL A 533 25.38 3.34 -13.72
C VAL A 533 26.60 2.58 -14.28
N ASN A 534 27.42 3.24 -15.09
CA ASN A 534 28.65 2.65 -15.64
C ASN A 534 29.61 2.20 -14.52
N HIS A 535 29.78 3.01 -13.46
CA HIS A 535 30.61 2.65 -12.31
C HIS A 535 30.09 1.41 -11.58
N CYS A 536 28.78 1.21 -11.58
CA CYS A 536 28.12 0.05 -10.98
C CYS A 536 28.07 -1.17 -11.93
N GLY A 537 28.91 -1.19 -12.96
CA GLY A 537 29.05 -2.33 -13.86
C GLY A 537 27.90 -2.48 -14.86
N ASP A 538 27.20 -1.37 -15.16
CA ASP A 538 26.05 -1.30 -16.07
C ASP A 538 24.86 -2.19 -15.67
N VAL A 539 23.86 -2.25 -16.55
CA VAL A 539 22.64 -3.05 -16.36
C VAL A 539 22.74 -4.39 -17.07
N VAL A 540 22.03 -5.39 -16.54
CA VAL A 540 22.02 -6.76 -17.05
C VAL A 540 20.66 -7.09 -17.68
N GLY A 541 20.66 -7.57 -18.92
CA GLY A 541 19.47 -7.97 -19.67
C GLY A 541 18.96 -6.91 -20.65
N ASP A 542 18.04 -7.31 -21.53
CA ASP A 542 17.57 -6.46 -22.63
C ASP A 542 16.37 -5.57 -22.22
N ASP A 543 15.51 -6.05 -21.31
CA ASP A 543 14.30 -5.37 -20.85
C ASP A 543 14.49 -4.74 -19.46
N VAL A 544 15.21 -3.62 -19.42
CA VAL A 544 15.54 -2.91 -18.16
C VAL A 544 14.92 -1.52 -18.13
N THR A 545 14.21 -1.22 -17.05
CA THR A 545 13.75 0.14 -16.71
C THR A 545 14.65 0.72 -15.64
N ILE A 546 15.31 1.84 -15.94
CA ILE A 546 16.06 2.61 -14.96
C ILE A 546 15.17 3.71 -14.40
N LYS A 547 15.10 3.82 -13.07
CA LYS A 547 14.37 4.90 -12.38
C LYS A 547 15.29 5.67 -11.44
N ILE A 548 15.03 6.97 -11.31
CA ILE A 548 15.57 7.80 -10.22
C ILE A 548 14.53 7.83 -9.09
N GLY A 549 14.91 7.40 -7.90
CA GLY A 549 14.03 7.10 -6.78
C GLY A 549 13.73 5.60 -6.64
N GLY A 550 12.68 5.27 -5.89
CA GLY A 550 12.26 3.87 -5.66
C GLY A 550 11.30 3.34 -6.72
N PRO A 551 10.92 2.05 -6.65
CA PRO A 551 10.07 1.43 -7.66
C PRO A 551 8.63 1.97 -7.66
N MET A 552 8.15 2.49 -6.52
CA MET A 552 6.77 2.96 -6.36
C MET A 552 6.59 4.37 -6.92
N MET A 553 7.39 5.34 -6.45
CA MET A 553 7.26 6.76 -6.84
C MET A 553 8.37 7.28 -7.76
N GLY A 554 9.37 6.46 -8.08
CA GLY A 554 10.52 6.89 -8.89
C GLY A 554 10.17 7.19 -10.35
N PHE A 555 11.03 8.01 -10.96
CA PHE A 555 10.85 8.53 -12.32
C PHE A 555 11.67 7.71 -13.30
N ALA A 556 10.99 7.03 -14.23
CA ALA A 556 11.65 6.31 -15.32
C ALA A 556 12.50 7.25 -16.19
N GLN A 557 13.67 6.77 -16.59
CA GLN A 557 14.62 7.55 -17.38
C GLN A 557 14.76 6.97 -18.79
N GLU A 558 14.44 7.78 -19.79
CA GLU A 558 14.69 7.46 -21.21
C GLU A 558 16.14 7.79 -21.62
N ASN A 559 16.78 8.74 -20.92
CA ASN A 559 18.13 9.20 -21.19
C ASN A 559 18.91 9.30 -19.89
N LEU A 560 20.05 8.61 -19.80
CA LEU A 560 20.91 8.61 -18.62
C LEU A 560 21.91 9.77 -18.58
N ASN A 561 22.02 10.57 -19.64
CA ASN A 561 22.86 11.78 -19.66
C ASN A 561 22.16 12.96 -18.98
N VAL A 562 21.67 12.72 -17.76
CA VAL A 562 21.02 13.68 -16.88
C VAL A 562 21.76 13.68 -15.54
N PRO A 563 21.75 14.80 -14.81
CA PRO A 563 22.45 14.87 -13.52
C PRO A 563 21.62 14.27 -12.38
N MET A 564 22.29 13.76 -11.34
CA MET A 564 21.64 13.59 -10.04
C MET A 564 21.39 14.94 -9.34
N LEU A 565 20.31 15.03 -8.58
CA LEU A 565 19.87 16.24 -7.87
C LEU A 565 20.00 16.08 -6.35
N LYS A 566 19.78 17.17 -5.60
CA LYS A 566 19.67 17.18 -4.13
C LYS A 566 18.70 16.12 -3.59
N CYS A 567 17.62 15.82 -4.32
CA CYS A 567 16.57 14.90 -3.88
C CYS A 567 16.70 13.49 -4.48
N SER A 568 17.76 13.19 -5.24
CA SER A 568 17.99 11.86 -5.82
C SER A 568 18.53 10.90 -4.76
N ASN A 569 17.65 10.20 -4.06
CA ASN A 569 18.02 9.23 -3.01
C ASN A 569 18.36 7.83 -3.54
N GLY A 570 17.97 7.51 -4.78
CA GLY A 570 18.30 6.24 -5.39
C GLY A 570 18.32 6.28 -6.91
N ILE A 571 19.02 5.32 -7.50
CA ILE A 571 18.93 4.91 -8.89
C ILE A 571 18.69 3.40 -8.87
N ILE A 572 17.59 2.94 -9.48
CA ILE A 572 17.30 1.52 -9.56
C ILE A 572 17.27 1.06 -11.01
N ALA A 573 17.82 -0.13 -11.28
CA ALA A 573 17.64 -0.86 -12.52
C ALA A 573 16.81 -2.10 -12.23
N VAL A 574 15.58 -2.11 -12.76
CA VAL A 574 14.63 -3.19 -12.55
C VAL A 574 14.12 -3.73 -13.87
N GLU A 575 13.58 -4.93 -13.85
CA GLU A 575 12.91 -5.51 -15.01
C GLU A 575 11.75 -4.62 -15.50
N THR A 576 11.72 -4.36 -16.82
CA THR A 576 10.62 -3.61 -17.43
C THR A 576 9.33 -4.40 -17.33
N THR A 577 8.41 -3.94 -16.50
CA THR A 577 7.08 -4.54 -16.41
C THR A 577 6.13 -3.80 -17.34
N VAL A 578 5.90 -4.33 -18.55
CA VAL A 578 4.82 -3.85 -19.42
C VAL A 578 3.51 -4.40 -18.87
N LYS A 579 2.59 -3.50 -18.50
CA LYS A 579 1.28 -3.85 -17.98
C LYS A 579 0.23 -3.25 -18.90
N GLU A 580 -0.45 -4.08 -19.69
CA GLU A 580 -1.59 -3.63 -20.47
C GLU A 580 -2.77 -3.39 -19.53
N ALA A 581 -3.26 -2.16 -19.52
CA ALA A 581 -4.43 -1.80 -18.74
C ALA A 581 -5.68 -2.42 -19.39
N VAL A 582 -6.47 -3.14 -18.59
CA VAL A 582 -7.79 -3.66 -18.98
C VAL A 582 -8.90 -2.92 -18.24
N GLU A 583 -10.15 -3.22 -18.58
CA GLU A 583 -11.29 -2.60 -17.91
C GLU A 583 -11.33 -2.87 -16.40
N CYS A 584 -11.87 -1.89 -15.65
CA CYS A 584 -11.99 -2.01 -14.21
C CYS A 584 -13.05 -3.04 -13.83
N ILE A 585 -12.65 -4.08 -13.09
CA ILE A 585 -13.57 -5.10 -12.55
C ILE A 585 -14.27 -4.68 -11.24
N LYS A 586 -14.10 -3.43 -10.79
CA LYS A 586 -14.74 -2.84 -9.60
C LYS A 586 -14.55 -3.63 -8.30
N CYS A 587 -13.41 -4.32 -8.14
CA CYS A 587 -13.12 -5.17 -6.98
C CYS A 587 -12.91 -4.46 -5.63
N GLY A 588 -12.93 -3.13 -5.56
CA GLY A 588 -12.76 -2.38 -4.30
C GLY A 588 -11.32 -2.26 -3.76
N ARG A 589 -10.39 -3.15 -4.14
CA ARG A 589 -9.01 -3.22 -3.58
C ARG A 589 -8.25 -1.90 -3.53
N CYS A 590 -8.44 -1.01 -4.51
CA CYS A 590 -7.80 0.31 -4.53
C CYS A 590 -8.23 1.23 -3.37
N VAL A 591 -9.43 1.03 -2.83
CA VAL A 591 -9.98 1.73 -1.66
C VAL A 591 -9.39 1.13 -0.39
N ASP A 592 -9.28 -0.21 -0.34
CA ASP A 592 -8.77 -0.93 0.83
C ASP A 592 -7.33 -0.56 1.16
N VAL A 593 -6.52 -0.30 0.14
CA VAL A 593 -5.10 0.06 0.30
C VAL A 593 -4.86 1.57 0.35
N CYS A 594 -5.89 2.42 0.26
CA CYS A 594 -5.66 3.87 0.23
C CYS A 594 -5.37 4.40 1.64
N PRO A 595 -4.14 4.88 1.91
CA PRO A 595 -3.78 5.34 3.26
C PRO A 595 -4.43 6.67 3.65
N MET A 596 -4.92 7.41 2.66
CA MET A 596 -5.68 8.64 2.83
C MET A 596 -7.20 8.40 2.92
N GLU A 597 -7.64 7.14 2.95
CA GLU A 597 -9.06 6.76 3.04
C GLU A 597 -9.91 7.32 1.87
N LEU A 598 -9.28 7.52 0.70
CA LEU A 598 -9.92 8.02 -0.51
C LEU A 598 -10.49 6.89 -1.37
N ARG A 599 -11.19 7.25 -2.47
CA ARG A 599 -11.81 6.30 -3.41
C ARG A 599 -11.20 6.41 -4.82
N PRO A 600 -10.01 5.84 -5.09
CA PRO A 600 -9.24 6.07 -6.32
C PRO A 600 -9.96 5.72 -7.63
N LEU A 601 -10.89 4.76 -7.58
CA LEU A 601 -11.74 4.39 -8.71
C LEU A 601 -12.51 5.59 -9.27
N TYR A 602 -13.00 6.49 -8.41
CA TYR A 602 -13.78 7.64 -8.86
C TYR A 602 -12.89 8.69 -9.52
N PHE A 603 -11.68 8.93 -9.00
CA PHE A 603 -10.71 9.82 -9.65
C PHE A 603 -10.40 9.38 -11.07
N THR A 604 -10.24 8.07 -11.25
CA THR A 604 -10.03 7.44 -12.55
C THR A 604 -11.22 7.68 -13.49
N LYS A 605 -12.45 7.47 -13.01
CA LYS A 605 -13.67 7.70 -13.79
C LYS A 605 -13.79 9.17 -14.22
N TYR A 606 -13.65 10.08 -13.27
CA TYR A 606 -13.81 11.51 -13.51
C TYR A 606 -12.71 12.07 -14.41
N ALA A 607 -11.47 11.59 -14.27
CA ALA A 607 -10.39 12.00 -15.15
C ALA A 607 -10.63 11.62 -16.61
N LEU A 608 -11.23 10.45 -16.87
CA LEU A 608 -11.57 10.01 -18.23
C LEU A 608 -12.73 10.81 -18.83
N SER A 609 -13.62 11.36 -18.01
CA SER A 609 -14.73 12.21 -18.45
C SER A 609 -14.43 13.71 -18.33
N GLU A 610 -13.19 14.07 -18.00
CA GLU A 610 -12.77 15.46 -17.73
C GLU A 610 -13.62 16.20 -16.69
N ASP A 611 -14.17 15.47 -15.70
CA ASP A 611 -15.00 16.03 -14.62
C ASP A 611 -14.13 16.47 -13.43
N TRP A 612 -13.49 17.63 -13.59
CA TRP A 612 -12.54 18.16 -12.60
C TRP A 612 -13.20 18.61 -11.30
N GLU A 613 -14.41 19.17 -11.38
CA GLU A 613 -15.21 19.52 -10.20
C GLU A 613 -15.68 18.27 -9.45
N GLY A 614 -16.03 17.19 -10.15
CA GLY A 614 -16.27 15.87 -9.55
C GLY A 614 -15.04 15.33 -8.81
N MET A 615 -13.84 15.43 -9.40
CA MET A 615 -12.58 15.04 -8.73
C MET A 615 -12.32 15.88 -7.47
N LYS A 616 -12.52 17.19 -7.56
CA LYS A 616 -12.33 18.13 -6.45
C LYS A 616 -13.30 17.84 -5.30
N THR A 617 -14.57 17.60 -5.61
CA THR A 617 -15.61 17.23 -4.63
C THR A 617 -15.30 15.91 -3.93
N GLN A 618 -14.57 15.00 -4.58
CA GLN A 618 -14.08 13.76 -3.98
C GLN A 618 -12.71 13.90 -3.27
N ASN A 619 -12.24 15.13 -3.02
CA ASN A 619 -10.97 15.42 -2.34
C ASN A 619 -9.73 14.84 -3.06
N ALA A 620 -9.70 14.86 -4.40
CA ALA A 620 -8.55 14.38 -5.17
C ALA A 620 -7.23 15.07 -4.79
N MET A 621 -7.30 16.33 -4.33
CA MET A 621 -6.14 17.11 -3.89
C MET A 621 -5.45 16.56 -2.64
N ASP A 622 -6.15 15.78 -1.80
CA ASP A 622 -5.58 15.14 -0.61
C ASP A 622 -4.78 13.87 -0.92
N CYS A 623 -4.91 13.32 -2.13
CA CYS A 623 -4.12 12.17 -2.54
C CYS A 623 -2.62 12.48 -2.45
N ILE A 624 -1.82 11.56 -1.93
CA ILE A 624 -0.36 11.71 -1.81
C ILE A 624 0.42 11.04 -2.94
N GLU A 625 -0.26 10.52 -3.96
CA GLU A 625 0.35 9.92 -5.16
C GLU A 625 1.28 8.71 -4.88
N CYS A 626 1.08 8.03 -3.74
CA CYS A 626 1.90 6.88 -3.33
C CYS A 626 1.78 5.63 -4.23
N GLY A 627 0.79 5.55 -5.12
CA GLY A 627 0.67 4.39 -6.02
C GLY A 627 0.26 3.06 -5.38
N CYS A 628 -0.12 3.01 -4.09
CA CYS A 628 -0.66 1.80 -3.46
C CYS A 628 -1.83 1.20 -4.27
N CYS A 629 -2.74 2.08 -4.71
CA CYS A 629 -3.92 1.73 -5.49
C CYS A 629 -3.60 1.17 -6.89
N GLU A 630 -2.54 1.68 -7.52
CA GLU A 630 -2.08 1.24 -8.84
C GLU A 630 -1.35 -0.10 -8.75
N TYR A 631 -0.51 -0.25 -7.73
CA TYR A 631 0.22 -1.50 -7.46
C TYR A 631 -0.73 -2.68 -7.23
N ILE A 632 -1.76 -2.51 -6.39
CA ILE A 632 -2.71 -3.58 -6.06
C ILE A 632 -3.73 -3.88 -7.18
N CYS A 633 -3.82 -3.01 -8.19
CA CYS A 633 -4.86 -3.10 -9.22
C CYS A 633 -4.68 -4.38 -10.06
N SER A 634 -5.68 -5.26 -10.08
CA SER A 634 -5.68 -6.43 -10.97
C SER A 634 -5.77 -6.03 -12.44
N SER A 635 -6.52 -4.96 -12.75
CA SER A 635 -6.73 -4.44 -14.11
C SER A 635 -5.59 -3.56 -14.63
N LYS A 636 -4.53 -3.36 -13.85
CA LYS A 636 -3.35 -2.54 -14.21
C LYS A 636 -3.66 -1.12 -14.69
N ILE A 637 -4.71 -0.52 -14.15
CA ILE A 637 -5.13 0.84 -14.51
C ILE A 637 -4.07 1.84 -14.01
N PRO A 638 -3.62 2.80 -14.83
CA PRO A 638 -2.69 3.86 -14.43
C PRO A 638 -3.40 4.93 -13.59
N ILE A 639 -3.77 4.56 -12.35
CA ILE A 639 -4.58 5.39 -11.45
C ILE A 639 -3.82 6.66 -11.04
N VAL A 640 -2.51 6.58 -10.76
CA VAL A 640 -1.73 7.72 -10.29
C VAL A 640 -1.57 8.77 -11.38
N GLU A 641 -1.32 8.34 -12.62
CA GLU A 641 -1.25 9.23 -13.78
C GLU A 641 -2.55 10.04 -13.95
N ARG A 642 -3.70 9.34 -13.90
CA ARG A 642 -5.03 9.98 -13.99
C ARG A 642 -5.27 10.99 -12.87
N ILE A 643 -4.84 10.67 -11.65
CA ILE A 643 -4.90 11.60 -10.51
C ILE A 643 -4.03 12.83 -10.76
N LYS A 644 -2.80 12.65 -11.27
CA LYS A 644 -1.89 13.76 -11.58
C LYS A 644 -2.47 14.70 -12.63
N ILE A 645 -3.06 14.14 -13.71
CA ILE A 645 -3.75 14.92 -14.74
C ILE A 645 -4.86 15.77 -14.11
N GLY A 646 -5.75 15.16 -13.33
CA GLY A 646 -6.86 15.87 -12.69
C GLY A 646 -6.39 16.94 -11.71
N LYS A 647 -5.35 16.67 -10.90
CA LYS A 647 -4.76 17.67 -10.00
C LYS A 647 -4.17 18.86 -10.75
N THR A 648 -3.51 18.62 -11.88
CA THR A 648 -2.98 19.68 -12.73
C THR A 648 -4.13 20.52 -13.31
N ALA A 649 -5.17 19.90 -13.85
CA ALA A 649 -6.35 20.59 -14.36
C ALA A 649 -7.03 21.46 -13.29
N ILE A 650 -7.22 20.92 -12.08
CA ILE A 650 -7.80 21.66 -10.93
C ILE A 650 -6.92 22.87 -10.56
N ARG A 651 -5.59 22.72 -10.57
CA ARG A 651 -4.66 23.83 -10.28
C ARG A 651 -4.67 24.91 -11.37
N GLU A 652 -4.91 24.52 -12.62
CA GLU A 652 -5.07 25.43 -13.75
C GLU A 652 -6.44 26.12 -13.79
N GLY A 653 -7.37 25.73 -12.91
CA GLY A 653 -8.73 26.28 -12.84
C GLY A 653 -9.63 25.85 -14.00
N LYS A 654 -9.36 24.67 -14.58
CA LYS A 654 -10.20 24.05 -15.62
C LYS A 654 -11.49 23.47 -15.07
#